data_AF-A0A7M3Z3U4-F1
#
_entry.id   AF-A0A7M3Z3U4-F1
#
_cell.length_a   1.000
_cell.length_b   1.000
_cell.length_c   1.000
_cell.angle_alpha   90.00
_cell.angle_beta   90.00
_cell.angle_gamma   90.00
#
_symmetry.space_group_name_H-M   'P 1'
#
loop_
_entity.id
_entity.type
_entity.pdbx_description
1 polymer ?
#
loop_
_entity_poly.entity_id
_entity_poly.type
_entity_poly.pdbx_seq_one_letter_code
_entity_poly.pdbx_strand_id
1 'polypeptide(L)'
;RWESQYTTSVQTPGGEVVLFNPLDGNWDCLLLDQAMVDALESRFNGENGMADWDDLASNDRHSCDMVLDTDDDGLANFEEEVFGTNPTARDSDMDLIDDIVEVANETIALYTGLGENCNEPLLDPLPHIGPFFGVERNWFMMDMDGDGLLNGPSDWDTDGDGMPDGFEFCYSDATMAPSAAYVLNPANASDGYGDWDEDGMNNLEEYQVAQLFGEGNFTSPWLEDTDQDEMPDQWEASNGLHPRSALNRDQDPDMDGYDLDADGDVMYGELENTATVHTVDVVLGQQVSANQQVASARITLAGGNQQIIPMRAPVDGYVYDLNVVLGQTIESRLFSWMNIVEEEERFTNVMEYKANDRDQDGILDGRSTDPLNADTDSDGLIDGIEVMGWEILVVNRGVQPTWVTSDPGLYDTDADGLSDYEEFSSTCNLGGSNASNPDTDSDGLTDLEEAGDNFMWEGEAYSTSPCMFDTDNDGLEDGEEVVAGADNFLTHANKSDTDDDGLVDGQEVLFVPRPFQNPTNPLLNDTDADGMLDGWEMQVKSAESNTNSHSLWVATSTWERPGCESTQTNSCTMQPGGYVWQNWLGGFALEPKFQVSEMNLTGFQMPTNSLCDGCNGRWALDPSLSSLKDDTFDIDNDTLANGMEAPDRWDTNPVDDDTDGDLLPDGWEVYYSQLAFETGLADNETVGVYGARGVMDPSMPDSDLDGIEDGYEDPDRDGLNRSGLIKRYCPGYNDTTNSECNIDPDTPDGQRFYDNLENYTNYEEMQNGTNPITNDTDGDDWNDGPEVYYQDHDDDGMATGWEYHFQFDPFDGADRMVDTDGDGHVNFCEYKWDTNPRNPVSYPGQGELCDPFSD
;
A
#
# COMPACT_ATOMS: atom_id res chain seq x y z
N ARG A 1 18.85 13.61 80.58
CA ARG A 1 19.06 13.88 79.13
C ARG A 1 17.76 13.62 78.42
N TRP A 2 17.18 12.44 78.62
CA TRP A 2 15.83 12.09 78.20
C TRP A 2 14.79 13.17 78.59
N GLU A 3 14.68 13.56 79.87
CA GLU A 3 13.78 14.65 80.29
C GLU A 3 14.00 15.99 79.54
N SER A 4 15.24 16.31 79.13
CA SER A 4 15.51 17.57 78.41
C SER A 4 15.13 17.54 76.94
N GLN A 5 14.86 16.36 76.36
CA GLN A 5 14.50 16.20 74.96
C GLN A 5 12.98 16.30 74.75
N TYR A 6 12.18 15.80 75.70
CA TYR A 6 10.73 15.63 75.54
C TYR A 6 9.87 16.56 76.40
N THR A 7 10.45 17.67 76.87
CA THR A 7 9.75 18.65 77.74
C THR A 7 8.43 19.14 77.13
N THR A 8 7.31 18.87 77.81
CA THR A 8 5.97 19.31 77.40
C THR A 8 5.30 20.16 78.48
N SER A 9 4.29 20.96 78.12
CA SER A 9 3.60 21.85 79.05
C SER A 9 2.10 21.54 79.10
N VAL A 10 1.62 21.14 80.28
CA VAL A 10 0.24 20.74 80.53
C VAL A 10 -0.47 21.80 81.37
N GLN A 11 -1.68 22.17 80.96
CA GLN A 11 -2.50 23.15 81.68
C GLN A 11 -3.33 22.46 82.77
N THR A 12 -3.10 22.82 84.03
CA THR A 12 -3.85 22.28 85.17
C THR A 12 -4.74 23.36 85.83
N PRO A 13 -5.74 22.99 86.65
CA PRO A 13 -6.52 23.94 87.43
C PRO A 13 -5.70 24.83 88.38
N GLY A 14 -4.45 24.46 88.68
CA GLY A 14 -3.50 25.22 89.50
C GLY A 14 -2.50 26.09 88.72
N GLY A 15 -2.51 26.05 87.37
CA GLY A 15 -1.56 26.73 86.50
C GLY A 15 -0.91 25.79 85.47
N GLU A 16 -0.05 26.35 84.62
CA GLU A 16 0.78 25.58 83.68
C GLU A 16 1.86 24.81 84.45
N VAL A 17 1.90 23.50 84.23
CA VAL A 17 2.93 22.58 84.75
C VAL A 17 3.77 22.13 83.57
N VAL A 18 5.09 22.30 83.68
CA VAL A 18 6.05 21.83 82.68
C VAL A 18 6.49 20.43 83.11
N LEU A 19 6.06 19.42 82.37
CA LEU A 19 6.45 18.02 82.58
C LEU A 19 7.84 17.77 81.96
N PHE A 20 8.54 16.78 82.48
CA PHE A 20 9.90 16.40 82.10
C PHE A 20 10.88 17.56 82.23
N ASN A 21 10.85 18.26 83.37
CA ASN A 21 11.77 19.35 83.62
C ASN A 21 13.06 18.79 84.26
N PRO A 22 14.24 18.90 83.63
CA PRO A 22 15.49 18.35 84.17
C PRO A 22 15.93 18.94 85.53
N LEU A 23 15.28 20.02 85.97
CA LEU A 23 15.54 20.72 87.21
C LEU A 23 14.46 20.49 88.27
N ASP A 24 13.32 19.88 87.92
CA ASP A 24 12.17 19.66 88.80
C ASP A 24 11.37 18.44 88.37
N GLY A 25 11.55 17.31 89.06
CA GLY A 25 10.80 16.07 88.80
C GLY A 25 9.36 16.08 89.30
N ASN A 26 8.72 17.25 89.37
CA ASN A 26 7.29 17.43 89.64
C ASN A 26 6.71 16.53 90.76
N TRP A 27 7.37 16.50 91.93
CA TRP A 27 7.03 15.62 93.07
C TRP A 27 5.73 15.94 93.80
N ASP A 28 5.19 17.15 93.63
CA ASP A 28 3.94 17.62 94.25
C ASP A 28 2.91 18.01 93.16
N CYS A 29 2.87 17.28 92.05
CA CYS A 29 2.07 17.66 90.89
C CYS A 29 0.57 17.34 91.05
N LEU A 30 -0.26 18.24 90.55
CA LEU A 30 -1.73 18.21 90.70
C LEU A 30 -2.43 17.20 89.79
N LEU A 31 -1.71 16.56 88.87
CA LEU A 31 -2.23 15.56 87.93
C LEU A 31 -2.41 14.18 88.61
N LEU A 32 -1.68 13.91 89.69
CA LEU A 32 -1.87 12.72 90.54
C LEU A 32 -2.97 12.97 91.56
N ASP A 33 -4.23 12.93 91.12
CA ASP A 33 -5.35 12.88 92.05
C ASP A 33 -5.49 11.49 92.70
N GLN A 34 -6.34 11.38 93.73
CA GLN A 34 -6.51 10.12 94.45
C GLN A 34 -7.00 8.98 93.53
N ALA A 35 -7.78 9.29 92.48
CA ALA A 35 -8.30 8.27 91.57
C ALA A 35 -7.19 7.76 90.63
N MET A 36 -6.32 8.65 90.15
CA MET A 36 -5.14 8.29 89.36
C MET A 36 -4.14 7.48 90.18
N VAL A 37 -3.89 7.88 91.43
CA VAL A 37 -3.03 7.11 92.35
C VAL A 37 -3.59 5.71 92.60
N ASP A 38 -4.89 5.59 92.87
CA ASP A 38 -5.54 4.28 93.07
C ASP A 38 -5.45 3.40 91.78
N ALA A 39 -5.49 4.01 90.59
CA ALA A 39 -5.34 3.31 89.31
C ALA A 39 -3.89 2.84 89.07
N LEU A 40 -2.92 3.71 89.31
CA LEU A 40 -1.49 3.38 89.16
C LEU A 40 -1.02 2.35 90.19
N GLU A 41 -1.51 2.41 91.44
CA GLU A 41 -1.24 1.39 92.48
C GLU A 41 -1.82 0.01 92.08
N SER A 42 -2.94 0.00 91.35
CA SER A 42 -3.50 -1.25 90.80
C SER A 42 -2.72 -1.79 89.60
N ARG A 43 -2.08 -0.92 88.81
CA ARG A 43 -1.24 -1.29 87.65
C ARG A 43 0.14 -1.78 88.10
N PHE A 44 0.81 -1.03 88.96
CA PHE A 44 2.15 -1.31 89.48
C PHE A 44 2.09 -2.10 90.79
N ASN A 45 1.66 -3.35 90.71
CA ASN A 45 1.45 -4.22 91.88
C ASN A 45 2.62 -5.21 92.15
N GLY A 46 3.73 -5.10 91.40
CA GLY A 46 4.88 -5.99 91.50
C GLY A 46 4.68 -7.40 90.91
N GLU A 47 3.54 -7.69 90.28
CA GLU A 47 3.27 -8.95 89.58
C GLU A 47 3.70 -8.88 88.09
N ASN A 48 3.94 -10.04 87.46
CA ASN A 48 4.33 -10.17 86.04
C ASN A 48 5.55 -9.34 85.57
N GLY A 49 6.45 -8.94 86.49
CA GLY A 49 7.66 -8.20 86.15
C GLY A 49 7.45 -6.68 86.05
N MET A 50 6.27 -6.18 86.39
CA MET A 50 6.01 -4.75 86.57
C MET A 50 6.62 -4.24 87.88
N ALA A 51 6.95 -2.95 87.94
CA ALA A 51 7.42 -2.32 89.17
C ALA A 51 6.33 -2.37 90.25
N ASP A 52 6.72 -2.44 91.52
CA ASP A 52 5.81 -2.22 92.65
C ASP A 52 5.68 -0.70 92.88
N TRP A 53 4.47 -0.22 93.11
CA TRP A 53 4.16 1.19 93.34
C TRP A 53 4.99 1.78 94.49
N ASP A 54 5.25 0.98 95.53
CA ASP A 54 6.10 1.38 96.65
C ASP A 54 7.58 1.55 96.26
N ASP A 55 8.06 0.78 95.28
CA ASP A 55 9.45 0.84 94.78
C ASP A 55 9.68 2.04 93.85
N LEU A 56 8.62 2.61 93.28
CA LEU A 56 8.64 3.83 92.47
C LEU A 56 8.66 5.11 93.33
N ALA A 57 8.56 5.02 94.66
CA ALA A 57 8.58 6.19 95.54
C ALA A 57 10.01 6.63 95.91
N SER A 58 10.25 7.95 95.90
CA SER A 58 11.49 8.56 96.44
C SER A 58 11.18 9.52 97.59
N ASN A 59 11.64 9.19 98.80
CA ASN A 59 11.27 9.88 100.04
C ASN A 59 9.74 9.96 100.26
N ASP A 60 9.05 8.83 100.11
CA ASP A 60 7.60 8.67 100.30
C ASP A 60 6.73 9.55 99.36
N ARG A 61 7.24 9.92 98.19
CA ARG A 61 6.53 10.68 97.14
C ARG A 61 6.81 10.09 95.75
N HIS A 62 5.87 10.27 94.83
CA HIS A 62 5.96 9.85 93.42
C HIS A 62 6.12 11.07 92.51
N SER A 63 6.95 10.96 91.49
CA SER A 63 7.16 12.00 90.47
C SER A 63 6.09 11.86 89.39
N CYS A 64 5.35 12.92 89.07
CA CYS A 64 4.44 12.93 87.92
C CYS A 64 5.19 12.75 86.59
N ASP A 65 6.44 13.23 86.50
CA ASP A 65 7.24 13.06 85.28
C ASP A 65 7.58 11.59 85.05
N MET A 66 7.53 10.76 86.09
CA MET A 66 7.93 9.36 86.04
C MET A 66 6.74 8.41 85.91
N VAL A 67 5.66 8.61 86.68
CA VAL A 67 4.59 7.59 86.82
C VAL A 67 3.37 7.82 85.95
N LEU A 68 3.27 8.98 85.29
CA LEU A 68 2.17 9.25 84.35
C LEU A 68 2.46 8.59 83.01
N ASP A 69 1.40 8.41 82.25
CA ASP A 69 1.36 8.01 80.86
C ASP A 69 0.81 9.25 80.14
N THR A 70 1.67 9.92 79.38
CA THR A 70 1.46 11.33 79.00
C THR A 70 0.77 11.47 77.64
N ASP A 71 0.95 10.51 76.76
CA ASP A 71 0.32 10.38 75.44
C ASP A 71 -0.80 9.34 75.37
N ASP A 72 -1.10 8.66 76.50
CA ASP A 72 -2.24 7.76 76.66
C ASP A 72 -2.16 6.55 75.71
N ASP A 73 -0.94 6.07 75.46
CA ASP A 73 -0.65 4.87 74.67
C ASP A 73 -0.75 3.61 75.56
N GLY A 74 -0.46 3.74 76.86
CA GLY A 74 -0.43 2.63 77.80
C GLY A 74 0.93 2.40 78.43
N LEU A 75 2.00 3.13 78.09
CA LEU A 75 3.30 3.12 78.74
C LEU A 75 3.45 4.30 79.69
N ALA A 76 4.01 4.02 80.88
CA ALA A 76 4.35 5.11 81.79
C ALA A 76 5.68 5.71 81.37
N ASN A 77 5.83 7.02 81.57
CA ASN A 77 7.02 7.80 81.22
C ASN A 77 8.36 7.17 81.68
N PHE A 78 8.40 6.48 82.83
CA PHE A 78 9.62 5.80 83.29
C PHE A 78 9.93 4.51 82.52
N GLU A 79 8.90 3.83 82.01
CA GLU A 79 9.03 2.67 81.13
C GLU A 79 9.56 3.15 79.78
N GLU A 80 9.03 4.27 79.27
CA GLU A 80 9.49 4.94 78.05
C GLU A 80 10.95 5.43 78.18
N GLU A 81 11.36 6.00 79.33
CA GLU A 81 12.77 6.35 79.57
C GLU A 81 13.69 5.13 79.49
N VAL A 82 13.20 3.96 79.93
CA VAL A 82 13.97 2.71 79.91
C VAL A 82 14.08 2.15 78.49
N PHE A 83 13.01 2.27 77.69
CA PHE A 83 12.98 1.80 76.30
C PHE A 83 13.55 2.82 75.30
N GLY A 84 13.81 4.06 75.73
CA GLY A 84 14.38 5.10 74.87
C GLY A 84 13.35 5.90 74.06
N THR A 85 12.07 5.65 74.29
CA THR A 85 10.94 6.18 73.52
C THR A 85 10.55 7.60 73.96
N ASN A 86 9.64 8.23 73.22
CA ASN A 86 9.20 9.60 73.37
C ASN A 86 7.87 9.66 74.16
N PRO A 87 7.88 10.19 75.40
CA PRO A 87 6.73 10.27 76.31
C PRO A 87 5.68 11.31 75.94
N THR A 88 5.61 11.67 74.68
CA THR A 88 4.62 12.62 74.14
C THR A 88 4.06 12.16 72.79
N ALA A 89 4.47 10.99 72.30
CA ALA A 89 4.08 10.43 71.03
C ALA A 89 3.85 8.93 71.23
N ARG A 90 2.62 8.49 70.90
CA ARG A 90 2.21 7.09 71.06
C ARG A 90 3.02 6.10 70.22
N ASP A 91 3.58 6.59 69.12
CA ASP A 91 4.47 5.91 68.19
C ASP A 91 5.72 6.81 68.10
N SER A 92 6.81 6.34 68.69
CA SER A 92 8.00 7.14 68.97
C SER A 92 8.99 7.21 67.81
N ASP A 93 9.08 6.16 67.02
CA ASP A 93 9.98 6.00 65.87
C ASP A 93 9.26 6.10 64.51
N MET A 94 7.93 6.24 64.52
CA MET A 94 7.04 6.52 63.39
C MET A 94 6.98 5.39 62.37
N ASP A 95 7.03 4.16 62.84
CA ASP A 95 7.08 2.96 62.01
C ASP A 95 5.67 2.34 61.76
N LEU A 96 4.60 2.99 62.24
CA LEU A 96 3.17 2.62 62.15
C LEU A 96 2.64 1.74 63.29
N ILE A 97 3.42 1.48 64.34
CA ILE A 97 2.95 0.79 65.55
C ILE A 97 3.14 1.66 66.80
N ASP A 98 2.20 1.56 67.75
CA ASP A 98 2.33 2.30 69.01
C ASP A 98 3.36 1.59 69.92
N ASP A 99 4.13 2.34 70.72
CA ASP A 99 5.20 1.80 71.58
C ASP A 99 4.71 0.66 72.51
N ILE A 100 3.48 0.78 73.04
CA ILE A 100 2.85 -0.23 73.89
C ILE A 100 2.63 -1.57 73.17
N VAL A 101 2.39 -1.54 71.86
CA VAL A 101 2.11 -2.72 71.02
C VAL A 101 3.36 -3.57 70.90
N GLU A 102 4.50 -2.93 70.72
CA GLU A 102 5.79 -3.58 70.54
C GLU A 102 6.30 -4.29 71.78
N VAL A 103 6.11 -3.67 72.95
CA VAL A 103 6.53 -4.25 74.24
C VAL A 103 5.49 -5.20 74.82
N ALA A 104 4.37 -5.43 74.13
CA ALA A 104 3.29 -6.28 74.62
C ALA A 104 3.69 -7.76 74.65
N ASN A 105 3.70 -8.34 75.85
CA ASN A 105 3.93 -9.77 76.07
C ASN A 105 2.63 -10.57 76.31
N GLU A 106 1.50 -9.98 75.96
CA GLU A 106 0.16 -10.57 76.03
C GLU A 106 -0.61 -10.27 74.72
N THR A 107 -1.78 -10.87 74.53
CA THR A 107 -2.62 -10.56 73.36
C THR A 107 -3.21 -9.16 73.48
N ILE A 108 -2.95 -8.32 72.49
CA ILE A 108 -3.38 -6.93 72.37
C ILE A 108 -4.61 -6.80 71.47
N ALA A 109 -5.37 -5.72 71.66
CA ALA A 109 -6.56 -5.41 70.87
C ALA A 109 -6.21 -4.31 69.85
N LEU A 110 -6.02 -4.68 68.59
CA LEU A 110 -5.66 -3.75 67.52
C LEU A 110 -6.91 -3.17 66.84
N TYR A 111 -6.85 -1.88 66.51
CA TYR A 111 -7.87 -1.15 65.77
C TYR A 111 -7.44 -0.84 64.33
N THR A 112 -6.30 -1.37 63.89
CA THR A 112 -5.77 -1.31 62.53
C THR A 112 -5.76 -2.72 61.94
N GLY A 113 -5.98 -2.81 60.63
CA GLY A 113 -5.92 -4.04 59.88
C GLY A 113 -4.48 -4.51 59.69
N LEU A 114 -4.30 -5.83 59.57
CA LEU A 114 -3.06 -6.51 59.22
C LEU A 114 -3.26 -7.28 57.90
N GLY A 115 -2.18 -7.75 57.29
CA GLY A 115 -2.17 -8.38 55.97
C GLY A 115 -2.63 -7.41 54.88
N GLU A 116 -3.50 -7.86 53.96
CA GLU A 116 -3.97 -7.03 52.83
C GLU A 116 -4.66 -5.71 53.22
N ASN A 117 -5.21 -5.62 54.44
CA ASN A 117 -5.83 -4.39 54.93
C ASN A 117 -4.87 -3.63 55.85
N CYS A 118 -3.57 -3.74 55.58
CA CYS A 118 -2.55 -3.09 56.37
C CYS A 118 -2.83 -1.58 56.47
N ASN A 119 -2.72 -1.04 57.68
CA ASN A 119 -2.96 0.38 57.98
C ASN A 119 -4.41 0.87 57.77
N GLU A 120 -5.36 -0.03 57.47
CA GLU A 120 -6.78 0.32 57.37
C GLU A 120 -7.46 0.32 58.75
N PRO A 121 -8.25 1.35 59.11
CA PRO A 121 -8.90 1.42 60.41
C PRO A 121 -10.06 0.41 60.54
N LEU A 122 -10.03 -0.38 61.61
CA LEU A 122 -11.06 -1.36 61.96
C LEU A 122 -12.13 -0.75 62.88
N LEU A 123 -13.39 -1.10 62.61
CA LEU A 123 -14.53 -0.68 63.45
C LEU A 123 -14.61 -1.39 64.80
N ASP A 124 -14.16 -2.65 64.85
CA ASP A 124 -14.13 -3.50 66.04
C ASP A 124 -12.70 -4.04 66.22
N PRO A 125 -12.15 -4.06 67.45
CA PRO A 125 -10.78 -4.46 67.65
C PRO A 125 -10.58 -5.98 67.52
N LEU A 126 -9.45 -6.38 66.93
CA LEU A 126 -9.06 -7.78 66.78
C LEU A 126 -7.93 -8.16 67.75
N PRO A 127 -8.00 -9.35 68.39
CA PRO A 127 -6.95 -9.79 69.30
C PRO A 127 -5.75 -10.35 68.52
N HIS A 128 -4.61 -9.68 68.61
CA HIS A 128 -3.33 -10.12 68.01
C HIS A 128 -2.24 -10.28 69.08
N ILE A 129 -1.16 -10.93 68.71
CA ILE A 129 0.05 -11.05 69.53
C ILE A 129 0.99 -9.91 69.08
N GLY A 130 1.69 -9.24 70.00
CA GLY A 130 2.64 -8.18 69.65
C GLY A 130 3.84 -8.70 68.84
N PRO A 131 4.54 -7.83 68.08
CA PRO A 131 5.61 -8.22 67.15
C PRO A 131 6.75 -8.98 67.85
N PHE A 132 7.14 -8.56 69.05
CA PHE A 132 8.25 -9.14 69.80
C PHE A 132 7.83 -10.14 70.88
N PHE A 133 6.68 -10.81 70.72
CA PHE A 133 6.16 -11.70 71.75
C PHE A 133 7.13 -12.83 72.14
N GLY A 134 7.34 -12.99 73.46
CA GLY A 134 8.20 -14.04 74.02
C GLY A 134 9.67 -13.64 74.20
N VAL A 135 10.07 -12.42 73.82
CA VAL A 135 11.40 -11.87 74.17
C VAL A 135 11.43 -11.43 75.65
N GLU A 136 12.62 -11.45 76.26
CA GLU A 136 12.80 -10.96 77.64
C GLU A 136 12.95 -9.43 77.65
N ARG A 137 12.47 -8.74 78.69
CA ARG A 137 12.51 -7.26 78.79
C ARG A 137 13.92 -6.63 78.65
N ASN A 138 14.99 -7.38 78.89
CA ASN A 138 16.37 -6.91 78.67
C ASN A 138 16.78 -6.87 77.19
N TRP A 139 16.00 -7.50 76.30
CA TRP A 139 16.25 -7.52 74.86
C TRP A 139 15.99 -6.13 74.23
N PHE A 140 14.93 -5.43 74.63
CA PHE A 140 14.67 -4.01 74.32
C PHE A 140 15.72 -3.01 74.88
N MET A 141 16.78 -3.50 75.54
CA MET A 141 17.93 -2.68 75.97
C MET A 141 19.20 -3.03 75.19
N MET A 142 19.06 -3.88 74.18
CA MET A 142 20.10 -4.23 73.22
C MET A 142 19.95 -3.33 71.99
N ASP A 143 20.93 -3.45 71.11
CA ASP A 143 21.10 -2.71 69.86
C ASP A 143 21.60 -3.79 68.89
N MET A 144 20.67 -4.38 68.13
CA MET A 144 20.89 -5.62 67.38
C MET A 144 21.58 -5.36 66.04
N ASP A 145 21.21 -4.28 65.36
CA ASP A 145 21.73 -3.87 64.06
C ASP A 145 22.98 -2.95 64.18
N GLY A 146 23.19 -2.33 65.35
CA GLY A 146 24.35 -1.51 65.68
C GLY A 146 24.22 -0.03 65.30
N ASP A 147 23.01 0.48 65.07
CA ASP A 147 22.77 1.88 64.69
C ASP A 147 22.79 2.85 65.89
N GLY A 148 22.69 2.31 67.11
CA GLY A 148 22.73 3.03 68.38
C GLY A 148 21.37 3.40 68.97
N LEU A 149 20.27 2.92 68.40
CA LEU A 149 18.93 2.87 68.97
C LEU A 149 18.73 1.57 69.76
N LEU A 150 17.62 1.46 70.48
CA LEU A 150 17.29 0.26 71.26
C LEU A 150 16.16 -0.50 70.56
N ASN A 151 16.32 -1.81 70.41
CA ASN A 151 15.35 -2.70 69.77
C ASN A 151 13.90 -2.44 70.20
N GLY A 152 12.97 -2.58 69.27
CA GLY A 152 11.53 -2.35 69.40
C GLY A 152 11.22 -0.85 69.38
N PRO A 153 10.51 -0.30 70.37
CA PRO A 153 9.73 0.95 70.21
C PRO A 153 10.52 2.26 70.10
N SER A 154 11.84 2.20 70.01
CA SER A 154 12.69 3.37 69.80
C SER A 154 13.51 3.28 68.52
N ASP A 155 13.34 2.20 67.79
CA ASP A 155 14.13 1.78 66.65
C ASP A 155 13.19 1.30 65.55
N TRP A 156 13.05 2.13 64.52
CA TRP A 156 12.12 1.89 63.43
C TRP A 156 12.41 0.61 62.63
N ASP A 157 13.63 0.05 62.69
CA ASP A 157 14.10 -1.13 61.95
C ASP A 157 15.00 -1.98 62.87
N THR A 158 14.39 -2.81 63.71
CA THR A 158 15.05 -3.46 64.84
C THR A 158 16.15 -4.46 64.43
N ASP A 159 16.09 -4.99 63.21
CA ASP A 159 17.07 -5.96 62.72
C ASP A 159 18.00 -5.46 61.61
N GLY A 160 17.73 -4.25 61.09
CA GLY A 160 18.59 -3.48 60.21
C GLY A 160 18.53 -3.92 58.74
N ASP A 161 17.42 -4.49 58.29
CA ASP A 161 17.25 -4.94 56.91
C ASP A 161 16.64 -3.88 55.96
N GLY A 162 16.22 -2.75 56.53
CA GLY A 162 15.72 -1.58 55.83
C GLY A 162 14.20 -1.50 55.73
N MET A 163 13.47 -2.47 56.28
CA MET A 163 12.02 -2.41 56.44
C MET A 163 11.64 -1.93 57.86
N PRO A 164 10.53 -1.20 58.03
CA PRO A 164 10.08 -0.84 59.36
C PRO A 164 9.42 -1.99 60.12
N ASP A 165 9.61 -2.04 61.42
CA ASP A 165 9.01 -3.07 62.29
C ASP A 165 7.47 -3.09 62.16
N GLY A 166 6.83 -1.93 62.01
CA GLY A 166 5.39 -1.83 61.77
C GLY A 166 4.91 -2.37 60.42
N PHE A 167 5.69 -2.26 59.34
CA PHE A 167 5.38 -2.90 58.04
C PHE A 167 5.45 -4.42 58.17
N GLU A 168 6.54 -4.91 58.76
CA GLU A 168 6.74 -6.33 58.97
C GLU A 168 5.71 -6.93 59.93
N PHE A 169 5.35 -6.19 61.00
CA PHE A 169 4.28 -6.58 61.90
C PHE A 169 2.95 -6.71 61.16
N CYS A 170 2.71 -5.82 60.19
CA CYS A 170 1.52 -5.88 59.36
C CYS A 170 1.38 -7.21 58.61
N TYR A 171 2.50 -7.77 58.14
CA TYR A 171 2.55 -9.04 57.42
C TYR A 171 3.09 -10.20 58.30
N SER A 172 2.96 -10.08 59.63
CA SER A 172 3.45 -11.11 60.56
C SER A 172 2.44 -12.23 60.87
N ASP A 173 1.14 -12.02 60.58
CA ASP A 173 0.08 -12.96 60.94
C ASP A 173 -0.04 -14.11 59.92
N ALA A 174 0.46 -15.29 60.30
CA ALA A 174 0.41 -16.50 59.48
C ALA A 174 -1.01 -17.02 59.18
N THR A 175 -2.05 -16.50 59.84
CA THR A 175 -3.44 -16.82 59.51
C THR A 175 -3.99 -15.95 58.38
N MET A 176 -3.32 -14.85 58.08
CA MET A 176 -3.66 -13.90 57.03
C MET A 176 -2.77 -14.10 55.79
N ALA A 177 -1.55 -14.61 55.99
CA ALA A 177 -0.64 -14.96 54.90
C ALA A 177 -1.14 -16.16 54.05
N PRO A 178 -0.84 -16.19 52.73
CA PRO A 178 -1.10 -17.36 51.88
C PRO A 178 -0.41 -18.64 52.37
N SER A 179 0.74 -18.46 53.02
CA SER A 179 1.55 -19.51 53.62
C SER A 179 2.20 -18.99 54.89
N ALA A 180 2.27 -19.81 55.94
CA ALA A 180 2.98 -19.48 57.17
C ALA A 180 4.52 -19.31 56.98
N ALA A 181 5.03 -19.52 55.77
CA ALA A 181 6.42 -19.25 55.42
C ALA A 181 6.65 -17.83 54.86
N TYR A 182 5.58 -17.09 54.52
CA TYR A 182 5.64 -15.78 53.87
C TYR A 182 5.47 -14.61 54.85
N VAL A 183 5.39 -14.91 56.14
CA VAL A 183 5.25 -13.88 57.17
C VAL A 183 6.56 -13.15 57.40
N LEU A 184 6.46 -11.85 57.56
CA LEU A 184 7.58 -10.99 57.94
C LEU A 184 7.76 -10.99 59.46
N ASN A 185 8.97 -10.67 59.91
CA ASN A 185 9.30 -10.70 61.33
C ASN A 185 10.35 -9.64 61.66
N PRO A 186 9.99 -8.59 62.44
CA PRO A 186 10.85 -7.46 62.85
C PRO A 186 12.18 -7.77 63.57
N ALA A 187 12.52 -9.04 63.73
CA ALA A 187 13.75 -9.49 64.39
C ALA A 187 14.54 -10.49 63.53
N ASN A 188 14.21 -10.61 62.24
CA ASN A 188 14.81 -11.49 61.28
C ASN A 188 15.13 -10.79 59.93
N ALA A 189 16.27 -10.11 59.87
CA ALA A 189 16.83 -9.43 58.69
C ALA A 189 17.03 -10.21 57.37
N SER A 190 16.56 -11.46 57.29
CA SER A 190 16.64 -12.29 56.09
C SER A 190 15.34 -12.40 55.32
N ASP A 191 14.21 -11.99 55.90
CA ASP A 191 12.92 -11.99 55.22
C ASP A 191 12.71 -10.77 54.31
N GLY A 192 13.47 -9.67 54.46
CA GLY A 192 13.49 -8.58 53.46
C GLY A 192 13.95 -8.96 52.04
N TYR A 193 14.64 -10.10 51.85
CA TYR A 193 15.08 -10.58 50.52
C TYR A 193 14.08 -11.54 49.85
N GLY A 194 12.97 -11.88 50.50
CA GLY A 194 11.94 -12.73 49.93
C GLY A 194 11.14 -12.00 48.85
N ASP A 195 10.76 -12.74 47.82
CA ASP A 195 9.79 -12.35 46.77
C ASP A 195 8.84 -13.57 46.70
N TRP A 196 7.66 -13.44 47.28
CA TRP A 196 6.80 -14.59 47.61
C TRP A 196 5.63 -14.78 46.64
N ASP A 197 5.16 -13.69 46.06
CA ASP A 197 4.19 -13.59 44.97
C ASP A 197 4.83 -13.66 43.58
N GLU A 198 6.16 -13.59 43.49
CA GLU A 198 6.93 -13.75 42.24
C GLU A 198 6.66 -12.63 41.22
N ASP A 199 6.32 -11.42 41.68
CA ASP A 199 6.08 -10.23 40.83
C ASP A 199 7.38 -9.51 40.44
N GLY A 200 8.50 -9.92 41.04
CA GLY A 200 9.82 -9.38 40.79
C GLY A 200 10.25 -8.28 41.76
N MET A 201 9.42 -7.93 42.76
CA MET A 201 9.80 -7.14 43.93
C MET A 201 10.13 -8.05 45.11
N ASN A 202 11.22 -7.74 45.80
CA ASN A 202 11.39 -8.29 47.15
C ASN A 202 10.63 -7.44 48.19
N ASN A 203 10.38 -8.02 49.37
CA ASN A 203 9.62 -7.38 50.45
C ASN A 203 10.16 -5.98 50.84
N LEU A 204 11.48 -5.74 50.72
CA LEU A 204 12.06 -4.42 50.94
C LEU A 204 11.72 -3.44 49.80
N GLU A 205 11.73 -3.87 48.54
CA GLU A 205 11.35 -3.07 47.37
C GLU A 205 9.87 -2.66 47.44
N GLU A 206 9.01 -3.55 47.94
CA GLU A 206 7.61 -3.24 48.18
C GLU A 206 7.37 -2.16 49.23
N TYR A 207 8.11 -2.22 50.35
CA TYR A 207 8.10 -1.12 51.31
C TYR A 207 8.61 0.18 50.67
N GLN A 208 9.63 0.10 49.82
CA GLN A 208 10.22 1.27 49.15
C GLN A 208 9.24 1.98 48.21
N VAL A 209 8.17 1.32 47.74
CA VAL A 209 7.08 1.98 47.00
C VAL A 209 6.47 3.14 47.80
N ALA A 210 6.36 3.01 49.13
CA ALA A 210 5.87 4.08 50.00
C ALA A 210 6.77 5.32 49.98
N GLN A 211 8.05 5.20 49.64
CA GLN A 211 8.95 6.36 49.49
C GLN A 211 8.58 7.23 48.28
N LEU A 212 7.96 6.63 47.26
CA LEU A 212 7.52 7.30 46.04
C LEU A 212 6.11 7.88 46.19
N PHE A 213 5.18 7.10 46.77
CA PHE A 213 3.75 7.43 46.79
C PHE A 213 3.21 7.91 48.15
N GLY A 214 4.04 7.92 49.19
CA GLY A 214 3.72 8.45 50.52
C GLY A 214 3.69 7.40 51.62
N GLU A 215 3.87 7.86 52.86
CA GLU A 215 3.85 7.03 54.08
C GLU A 215 2.54 6.22 54.17
N GLY A 216 2.64 4.89 54.17
CA GLY A 216 1.50 3.96 54.22
C GLY A 216 0.98 3.45 52.86
N ASN A 217 1.59 3.85 51.74
CA ASN A 217 1.24 3.37 50.39
C ASN A 217 2.28 2.38 49.83
N PHE A 218 2.67 1.39 50.64
CA PHE A 218 3.48 0.26 50.21
C PHE A 218 2.61 -0.86 49.60
N THR A 219 3.23 -1.75 48.84
CA THR A 219 2.58 -2.91 48.21
C THR A 219 2.60 -4.11 49.14
N SER A 220 1.92 -5.18 48.74
CA SER A 220 1.65 -6.35 49.56
C SER A 220 2.59 -7.52 49.22
N PRO A 221 3.42 -8.02 50.16
CA PRO A 221 4.36 -9.16 49.95
C PRO A 221 3.76 -10.49 49.52
N TRP A 222 2.44 -10.54 49.41
CA TRP A 222 1.65 -11.73 49.21
C TRP A 222 0.83 -11.67 47.92
N LEU A 223 0.73 -10.51 47.28
CA LEU A 223 -0.07 -10.26 46.09
C LEU A 223 0.76 -9.54 45.04
N GLU A 224 0.85 -10.17 43.86
CA GLU A 224 1.44 -9.57 42.66
C GLU A 224 0.77 -8.25 42.24
N ASP A 225 -0.48 -8.03 42.62
CA ASP A 225 -1.31 -6.87 42.28
C ASP A 225 -2.11 -6.47 43.54
N THR A 226 -1.63 -5.43 44.24
CA THR A 226 -2.15 -5.02 45.55
C THR A 226 -3.58 -4.49 45.48
N ASP A 227 -3.95 -3.76 44.42
CA ASP A 227 -5.29 -3.17 44.28
C ASP A 227 -6.26 -3.94 43.36
N GLN A 228 -5.77 -5.01 42.75
CA GLN A 228 -6.49 -5.97 41.93
C GLN A 228 -7.09 -5.36 40.66
N ASP A 229 -6.34 -4.47 40.02
CA ASP A 229 -6.76 -3.80 38.79
C ASP A 229 -6.21 -4.44 37.49
N GLU A 230 -5.53 -5.58 37.63
CA GLU A 230 -4.90 -6.37 36.57
C GLU A 230 -3.54 -5.83 36.09
N MET A 231 -2.93 -4.89 36.81
CA MET A 231 -1.55 -4.42 36.63
C MET A 231 -0.70 -4.80 37.85
N PRO A 232 0.49 -5.42 37.69
CA PRO A 232 1.33 -5.78 38.82
C PRO A 232 2.02 -4.59 39.48
N ASP A 233 2.28 -4.74 40.77
CA ASP A 233 2.87 -3.73 41.64
C ASP A 233 4.25 -3.25 41.13
N GLN A 234 5.12 -4.19 40.76
CA GLN A 234 6.42 -3.91 40.16
C GLN A 234 6.32 -3.05 38.90
N TRP A 235 5.39 -3.37 38.00
CA TRP A 235 5.24 -2.67 36.72
C TRP A 235 4.74 -1.25 36.96
N GLU A 236 3.68 -1.09 37.75
CA GLU A 236 3.12 0.22 38.08
C GLU A 236 4.14 1.13 38.76
N ALA A 237 4.82 0.62 39.80
CA ALA A 237 5.81 1.39 40.54
C ALA A 237 6.99 1.84 39.65
N SER A 238 7.42 0.97 38.74
CA SER A 238 8.52 1.29 37.81
C SER A 238 8.16 2.35 36.77
N ASN A 239 6.89 2.37 36.34
CA ASN A 239 6.33 3.35 35.38
C ASN A 239 5.71 4.58 36.07
N GLY A 240 5.82 4.70 37.39
CA GLY A 240 5.32 5.87 38.13
C GLY A 240 3.79 5.92 38.29
N LEU A 241 3.11 4.80 38.06
CA LEU A 241 1.71 4.58 38.40
C LEU A 241 1.58 4.13 39.86
N HIS A 242 0.46 4.46 40.50
CA HIS A 242 0.28 4.25 41.93
C HIS A 242 -0.31 2.85 42.22
N PRO A 243 0.44 1.89 42.80
CA PRO A 243 0.04 0.47 42.83
C PRO A 243 -1.11 0.09 43.78
N ARG A 244 -1.55 1.04 44.62
CA ARG A 244 -2.77 0.86 45.45
C ARG A 244 -4.00 1.61 44.94
N SER A 245 -3.96 2.14 43.71
CA SER A 245 -4.99 2.99 43.16
C SER A 245 -5.57 2.48 41.83
N ALA A 246 -6.46 1.48 41.92
CA ALA A 246 -7.23 0.88 40.81
C ALA A 246 -8.01 1.84 39.87
N LEU A 247 -8.00 3.14 40.15
CA LEU A 247 -8.53 4.19 39.28
C LEU A 247 -7.58 4.58 38.14
N ASN A 248 -6.30 4.23 38.21
CA ASN A 248 -5.31 4.50 37.15
C ASN A 248 -5.44 3.51 35.97
N ARG A 249 -5.90 2.27 36.21
CA ARG A 249 -6.17 1.24 35.20
C ARG A 249 -6.69 1.71 33.84
N ASP A 250 -7.77 2.49 33.87
CA ASP A 250 -8.52 2.94 32.68
C ASP A 250 -8.11 4.36 32.21
N GLN A 251 -7.07 4.93 32.82
CA GLN A 251 -6.50 6.21 32.40
C GLN A 251 -5.61 6.00 31.18
N ASP A 252 -5.44 7.07 30.42
CA ASP A 252 -4.55 7.19 29.27
C ASP A 252 -3.86 8.56 29.44
N PRO A 253 -2.77 8.62 30.23
CA PRO A 253 -2.11 9.87 30.61
C PRO A 253 -1.35 10.55 29.47
N ASP A 254 -0.82 9.78 28.54
CA ASP A 254 0.05 10.19 27.44
C ASP A 254 -0.66 10.34 26.08
N MET A 255 -1.90 9.85 25.97
CA MET A 255 -2.83 10.07 24.86
C MET A 255 -2.29 9.55 23.52
N ASP A 256 -1.90 8.29 23.50
CA ASP A 256 -1.25 7.62 22.37
C ASP A 256 -2.19 6.66 21.60
N GLY A 257 -3.45 6.55 22.03
CA GLY A 257 -4.53 5.92 21.26
C GLY A 257 -4.71 6.49 19.84
N TYR A 258 -5.25 5.67 18.94
CA TYR A 258 -5.29 5.95 17.50
C TYR A 258 -6.68 5.72 16.89
N ASP A 259 -7.18 6.69 16.13
CA ASP A 259 -8.43 6.64 15.36
C ASP A 259 -8.25 5.71 14.14
N LEU A 260 -8.53 4.42 14.36
CA LEU A 260 -8.20 3.34 13.45
C LEU A 260 -9.13 3.30 12.23
N ASP A 261 -10.39 3.67 12.41
CA ASP A 261 -11.37 3.71 11.32
C ASP A 261 -11.48 5.08 10.62
N ALA A 262 -10.73 6.06 11.11
CA ALA A 262 -10.60 7.43 10.60
C ALA A 262 -11.93 8.19 10.58
N ASP A 263 -12.84 7.90 11.52
CA ASP A 263 -14.14 8.54 11.64
C ASP A 263 -14.16 9.70 12.67
N GLY A 264 -13.11 9.81 13.49
CA GLY A 264 -12.90 10.81 14.54
C GLY A 264 -12.49 12.20 14.04
N ASP A 265 -12.03 12.31 12.80
CA ASP A 265 -11.46 13.52 12.23
C ASP A 265 -12.45 14.69 12.05
N VAL A 266 -12.18 15.83 12.71
CA VAL A 266 -13.00 17.04 12.58
C VAL A 266 -12.50 17.89 11.41
N MET A 267 -13.13 17.74 10.25
CA MET A 267 -12.80 18.50 9.03
C MET A 267 -13.92 19.42 8.54
N TYR A 268 -13.57 20.43 7.73
CA TYR A 268 -14.55 21.22 6.96
C TYR A 268 -14.52 20.86 5.47
N GLY A 269 -15.27 19.81 5.11
CA GLY A 269 -15.30 19.28 3.74
C GLY A 269 -15.90 20.21 2.67
N GLU A 270 -16.68 21.23 3.04
CA GLU A 270 -17.36 22.17 2.12
C GLU A 270 -16.51 23.42 1.79
N LEU A 271 -15.19 23.37 1.98
CA LEU A 271 -14.32 24.53 1.80
C LEU A 271 -14.25 25.00 0.32
N GLU A 272 -14.76 26.20 0.02
CA GLU A 272 -14.67 26.81 -1.32
C GLU A 272 -13.43 27.71 -1.54
N ASN A 273 -12.88 28.33 -0.48
CA ASN A 273 -11.69 29.19 -0.55
C ASN A 273 -10.79 28.96 0.66
N THR A 274 -11.01 29.72 1.74
CA THR A 274 -10.17 29.69 2.94
C THR A 274 -11.05 29.73 4.19
N ALA A 275 -10.70 28.92 5.18
CA ALA A 275 -11.31 28.94 6.51
C ALA A 275 -10.30 29.48 7.51
N THR A 276 -10.68 30.47 8.32
CA THR A 276 -9.86 30.92 9.45
C THR A 276 -10.41 30.35 10.75
N VAL A 277 -9.56 29.78 11.59
CA VAL A 277 -9.93 29.29 12.93
C VAL A 277 -10.42 30.49 13.77
N HIS A 278 -11.67 30.45 14.22
CA HIS A 278 -12.31 31.54 14.96
C HIS A 278 -12.30 31.28 16.47
N THR A 279 -12.76 30.09 16.91
CA THR A 279 -12.61 29.60 18.29
C THR A 279 -12.28 28.12 18.30
N VAL A 280 -11.57 27.68 19.34
CA VAL A 280 -11.43 26.28 19.75
C VAL A 280 -12.07 26.23 21.13
N ASP A 281 -13.15 25.46 21.27
CA ASP A 281 -14.01 25.44 22.46
C ASP A 281 -13.71 24.24 23.38
N VAL A 282 -12.69 23.44 23.04
CA VAL A 282 -12.23 22.22 23.73
C VAL A 282 -10.73 22.29 24.04
N VAL A 283 -10.26 21.39 24.91
CA VAL A 283 -8.85 21.18 25.24
C VAL A 283 -8.47 19.70 25.05
N LEU A 284 -7.17 19.39 24.94
CA LEU A 284 -6.66 18.02 24.89
C LEU A 284 -7.15 17.20 26.11
N GLY A 285 -7.46 15.93 25.89
CA GLY A 285 -7.99 15.00 26.90
C GLY A 285 -9.45 15.29 27.32
N GLN A 286 -10.12 16.28 26.73
CA GLN A 286 -11.51 16.58 27.06
C GLN A 286 -12.45 15.59 26.36
N GLN A 287 -13.30 14.92 27.13
CA GLN A 287 -14.41 14.12 26.59
C GLN A 287 -15.46 15.01 25.90
N VAL A 288 -15.88 14.61 24.71
CA VAL A 288 -16.87 15.29 23.87
C VAL A 288 -17.92 14.29 23.39
N SER A 289 -19.16 14.75 23.20
CA SER A 289 -20.20 13.93 22.59
C SER A 289 -20.35 14.21 21.10
N ALA A 290 -20.78 13.22 20.33
CA ALA A 290 -21.14 13.33 18.93
C ALA A 290 -22.11 14.50 18.71
N ASN A 291 -21.86 15.29 17.67
CA ASN A 291 -22.53 16.55 17.35
C ASN A 291 -22.35 17.72 18.35
N GLN A 292 -21.55 17.58 19.41
CA GLN A 292 -21.14 18.70 20.25
C GLN A 292 -20.31 19.70 19.43
N GLN A 293 -20.50 21.00 19.67
CA GLN A 293 -19.65 22.01 19.04
C GLN A 293 -18.27 22.00 19.73
N VAL A 294 -17.22 21.78 18.93
CA VAL A 294 -15.83 21.68 19.41
C VAL A 294 -14.97 22.86 18.96
N ALA A 295 -15.29 23.46 17.81
CA ALA A 295 -14.62 24.66 17.32
C ALA A 295 -15.57 25.51 16.46
N SER A 296 -15.12 26.68 16.04
CA SER A 296 -15.80 27.47 15.02
C SER A 296 -14.84 27.99 13.96
N ALA A 297 -15.26 27.92 12.70
CA ALA A 297 -14.52 28.37 11.53
C ALA A 297 -15.16 29.63 10.94
N ARG A 298 -14.33 30.62 10.58
CA ARG A 298 -14.76 31.77 9.77
C ARG A 298 -14.38 31.53 8.31
N ILE A 299 -15.36 31.16 7.50
CA ILE A 299 -15.19 30.86 6.07
C ILE A 299 -15.40 32.10 5.21
N THR A 300 -14.75 32.16 4.04
CA THR A 300 -14.96 33.20 3.02
C THR A 300 -15.63 32.60 1.78
N LEU A 301 -16.87 33.00 1.50
CA LEU A 301 -17.67 32.50 0.37
C LEU A 301 -17.29 33.17 -0.95
N ALA A 302 -17.64 32.53 -2.08
CA ALA A 302 -17.51 33.10 -3.42
C ALA A 302 -18.22 34.47 -3.52
N GLY A 303 -17.45 35.56 -3.47
CA GLY A 303 -17.94 36.94 -3.39
C GLY A 303 -17.42 37.78 -2.22
N GLY A 304 -16.58 37.19 -1.34
CA GLY A 304 -15.86 37.91 -0.27
C GLY A 304 -16.66 38.13 1.02
N ASN A 305 -17.86 37.57 1.13
CA ASN A 305 -18.63 37.57 2.37
C ASN A 305 -18.09 36.52 3.35
N GLN A 306 -18.00 36.86 4.63
CA GLN A 306 -17.55 35.96 5.68
C GLN A 306 -18.72 35.42 6.49
N GLN A 307 -18.68 34.13 6.84
CA GLN A 307 -19.66 33.46 7.70
C GLN A 307 -18.94 32.64 8.77
N ILE A 308 -19.52 32.54 9.96
CA ILE A 308 -19.02 31.68 11.04
C ILE A 308 -19.85 30.39 11.05
N ILE A 309 -19.16 29.25 10.99
CA ILE A 309 -19.73 27.90 11.00
C ILE A 309 -19.23 27.17 12.24
N PRO A 310 -20.10 26.48 13.00
CA PRO A 310 -19.67 25.60 14.07
C PRO A 310 -19.11 24.28 13.50
N MET A 311 -17.95 23.89 13.99
CA MET A 311 -17.37 22.56 13.78
C MET A 311 -17.89 21.64 14.88
N ARG A 312 -18.29 20.43 14.52
CA ARG A 312 -18.90 19.46 15.45
C ARG A 312 -18.09 18.18 15.48
N ALA A 313 -18.04 17.54 16.65
CA ALA A 313 -17.48 16.21 16.80
C ALA A 313 -18.30 15.19 15.96
N PRO A 314 -17.65 14.35 15.13
CA PRO A 314 -18.32 13.28 14.41
C PRO A 314 -18.82 12.17 15.36
N VAL A 315 -17.97 11.76 16.31
CA VAL A 315 -18.20 10.66 17.25
C VAL A 315 -18.19 11.10 18.73
N ASP A 316 -18.56 10.17 19.62
CA ASP A 316 -18.45 10.31 21.08
C ASP A 316 -17.03 9.84 21.46
N GLY A 317 -16.22 10.69 22.11
CA GLY A 317 -14.81 10.34 22.38
C GLY A 317 -14.03 11.41 23.12
N TYR A 318 -12.70 11.36 23.04
CA TYR A 318 -11.79 12.31 23.66
C TYR A 318 -10.93 13.00 22.61
N VAL A 319 -10.54 14.25 22.88
CA VAL A 319 -9.71 15.04 21.96
C VAL A 319 -8.23 14.69 22.16
N TYR A 320 -7.64 13.94 21.24
CA TYR A 320 -6.23 13.48 21.30
C TYR A 320 -5.29 14.47 20.62
N ASP A 321 -5.70 15.05 19.48
CA ASP A 321 -4.87 15.99 18.73
C ASP A 321 -5.59 17.32 18.45
N LEU A 322 -4.85 18.43 18.47
CA LEU A 322 -5.29 19.78 18.15
C LEU A 322 -4.34 20.43 17.13
N ASN A 323 -4.54 20.10 15.86
CA ASN A 323 -3.75 20.58 14.72
C ASN A 323 -3.96 22.05 14.33
N VAL A 324 -4.71 22.83 15.12
CA VAL A 324 -5.10 24.21 14.79
C VAL A 324 -4.80 25.22 15.88
N VAL A 325 -4.35 26.40 15.44
CA VAL A 325 -4.15 27.57 16.30
C VAL A 325 -5.17 28.66 15.98
N LEU A 326 -5.64 29.38 17.00
CA LEU A 326 -6.56 30.51 16.83
C LEU A 326 -6.02 31.52 15.80
N GLY A 327 -6.82 31.77 14.75
CA GLY A 327 -6.47 32.69 13.66
C GLY A 327 -5.68 32.08 12.50
N GLN A 328 -5.32 30.79 12.56
CA GLN A 328 -4.71 30.07 11.43
C GLN A 328 -5.67 30.00 10.24
N THR A 329 -5.12 30.08 9.03
CA THR A 329 -5.89 29.97 7.79
C THR A 329 -5.65 28.59 7.18
N ILE A 330 -6.74 27.87 6.92
CA ILE A 330 -6.76 26.55 6.32
C ILE A 330 -7.22 26.68 4.87
N GLU A 331 -6.44 26.11 3.96
CA GLU A 331 -6.65 26.16 2.51
C GLU A 331 -7.05 24.80 1.91
N SER A 332 -6.95 23.71 2.69
CA SER A 332 -7.33 22.36 2.27
C SER A 332 -8.62 21.90 2.95
N ARG A 333 -9.49 21.22 2.19
CA ARG A 333 -10.69 20.54 2.71
C ARG A 333 -10.39 19.23 3.44
N LEU A 334 -9.17 18.70 3.25
CA LEU A 334 -8.69 17.44 3.83
C LEU A 334 -7.85 17.67 5.09
N PHE A 335 -7.77 18.90 5.57
CA PHE A 335 -7.00 19.20 6.77
C PHE A 335 -7.83 18.90 8.02
N SER A 336 -7.40 17.91 8.82
CA SER A 336 -7.97 17.63 10.14
C SER A 336 -7.69 18.77 11.11
N TRP A 337 -8.72 19.31 11.75
CA TRP A 337 -8.53 20.37 12.75
C TRP A 337 -8.16 19.79 14.11
N MET A 338 -8.70 18.62 14.41
CA MET A 338 -8.51 17.86 15.63
C MET A 338 -8.99 16.44 15.36
N ASN A 339 -8.36 15.49 16.04
CA ASN A 339 -8.75 14.10 16.01
C ASN A 339 -9.45 13.74 17.34
N ILE A 340 -10.56 12.99 17.24
CA ILE A 340 -11.35 12.55 18.38
C ILE A 340 -11.34 11.02 18.37
N VAL A 341 -10.69 10.43 19.35
CA VAL A 341 -10.56 8.98 19.50
C VAL A 341 -11.74 8.45 20.34
N GLU A 342 -12.40 7.40 19.86
CA GLU A 342 -13.50 6.74 20.57
C GLU A 342 -13.01 6.05 21.85
N GLU A 343 -13.91 5.69 22.77
CA GLU A 343 -13.51 5.02 24.03
C GLU A 343 -12.85 3.66 23.76
N GLU A 344 -13.30 2.98 22.71
CA GLU A 344 -12.83 1.67 22.27
C GLU A 344 -11.46 1.70 21.57
N GLU A 345 -10.98 2.89 21.19
CA GLU A 345 -9.73 3.13 20.46
C GLU A 345 -8.67 3.83 21.32
N ARG A 346 -8.96 4.03 22.61
CA ARG A 346 -7.97 4.50 23.59
C ARG A 346 -6.98 3.38 23.88
N PHE A 347 -5.76 3.78 24.22
CA PHE A 347 -4.75 2.85 24.71
C PHE A 347 -4.50 3.18 26.19
N THR A 348 -5.16 2.43 27.08
CA THR A 348 -5.10 2.73 28.52
C THR A 348 -3.95 1.99 29.19
N ASN A 349 -3.55 2.38 30.40
CA ASN A 349 -2.49 1.74 31.17
C ASN A 349 -2.59 0.20 31.22
N VAL A 350 -3.79 -0.37 31.41
CA VAL A 350 -3.95 -1.83 31.41
C VAL A 350 -3.75 -2.48 30.02
N MET A 351 -4.02 -1.75 28.94
CA MET A 351 -3.76 -2.20 27.56
C MET A 351 -2.26 -2.17 27.27
N GLU A 352 -1.55 -1.15 27.75
CA GLU A 352 -0.10 -1.03 27.69
C GLU A 352 0.64 -2.13 28.45
N TYR A 353 0.16 -2.45 29.65
CA TYR A 353 0.66 -3.61 30.38
C TYR A 353 0.41 -4.89 29.57
N LYS A 354 -0.83 -5.10 29.11
CA LYS A 354 -1.24 -6.32 28.37
C LYS A 354 -0.69 -6.42 26.95
N ALA A 355 -0.08 -5.36 26.42
CA ALA A 355 0.68 -5.45 25.17
C ALA A 355 1.80 -6.49 25.27
N ASN A 356 2.24 -6.80 26.49
CA ASN A 356 3.20 -7.85 26.79
C ASN A 356 2.72 -9.30 26.51
N ASP A 357 1.42 -9.58 26.30
CA ASP A 357 0.86 -10.90 25.94
C ASP A 357 -0.20 -10.70 24.86
N ARG A 358 0.27 -10.39 23.65
CA ARG A 358 -0.58 -9.95 22.55
C ARG A 358 -1.47 -11.08 22.04
N ASP A 359 -0.95 -12.30 21.97
CA ASP A 359 -1.70 -13.45 21.48
C ASP A 359 -2.57 -14.15 22.54
N GLN A 360 -2.53 -13.63 23.78
CA GLN A 360 -3.32 -14.07 24.93
C GLN A 360 -3.12 -15.57 25.22
N ASP A 361 -1.93 -16.08 24.93
CA ASP A 361 -1.58 -17.47 25.18
C ASP A 361 -1.10 -17.71 26.63
N GLY A 362 -0.92 -16.63 27.39
CA GLY A 362 -0.48 -16.63 28.79
C GLY A 362 1.04 -16.68 28.93
N ILE A 363 1.80 -16.46 27.85
CA ILE A 363 3.24 -16.29 27.85
C ILE A 363 3.52 -14.83 27.51
N LEU A 364 4.30 -14.15 28.35
CA LEU A 364 4.69 -12.78 28.08
C LEU A 364 5.68 -12.75 26.89
N ASP A 365 5.29 -12.06 25.82
CA ASP A 365 6.09 -11.67 24.66
C ASP A 365 7.14 -10.61 25.00
N GLY A 366 6.93 -9.85 26.10
CA GLY A 366 7.89 -8.86 26.62
C GLY A 366 7.76 -7.45 26.02
N ARG A 367 6.64 -7.16 25.37
CA ARG A 367 6.33 -5.92 24.63
C ARG A 367 5.53 -4.88 25.43
N SER A 368 5.77 -4.78 26.73
CA SER A 368 5.07 -3.77 27.54
C SER A 368 5.61 -2.37 27.24
N THR A 369 4.74 -1.37 27.27
CA THR A 369 5.05 0.04 26.98
C THR A 369 5.08 0.91 28.24
N ASP A 370 5.57 2.15 28.12
CA ASP A 370 5.59 3.12 29.21
C ASP A 370 4.31 4.00 29.20
N PRO A 371 3.41 3.85 30.19
CA PRO A 371 2.11 4.56 30.28
C PRO A 371 2.16 6.07 30.45
N LEU A 372 3.35 6.64 30.51
CA LEU A 372 3.57 8.07 30.58
C LEU A 372 4.32 8.60 29.36
N ASN A 373 4.59 7.76 28.35
CA ASN A 373 5.36 8.09 27.17
C ASN A 373 4.77 7.45 25.90
N ALA A 374 4.04 8.25 25.14
CA ALA A 374 3.33 7.84 23.91
C ALA A 374 4.16 7.19 22.78
N ASP A 375 5.48 7.12 22.90
CA ASP A 375 6.42 6.57 21.91
C ASP A 375 7.62 6.03 22.70
N THR A 376 7.52 4.76 23.10
CA THR A 376 8.40 4.14 24.10
C THR A 376 9.85 4.03 23.59
N ASP A 377 10.06 3.72 22.32
CA ASP A 377 11.39 3.54 21.73
C ASP A 377 11.93 4.77 20.98
N SER A 378 11.10 5.81 20.81
CA SER A 378 11.41 7.08 20.17
C SER A 378 11.73 6.98 18.68
N ASP A 379 11.09 6.07 17.94
CA ASP A 379 11.22 5.93 16.49
C ASP A 379 10.27 6.90 15.71
N GLY A 380 9.24 7.41 16.38
CA GLY A 380 8.26 8.36 15.86
C GLY A 380 6.89 7.78 15.54
N LEU A 381 6.71 6.46 15.65
CA LEU A 381 5.43 5.78 15.71
C LEU A 381 4.95 5.76 17.17
N ILE A 382 3.64 5.87 17.40
CA ILE A 382 3.10 5.87 18.77
C ILE A 382 2.71 4.45 19.16
N ASP A 383 2.94 4.09 20.42
CA ASP A 383 2.75 2.73 20.95
C ASP A 383 1.35 2.17 20.63
N GLY A 384 0.30 3.00 20.76
CA GLY A 384 -1.06 2.65 20.37
C GLY A 384 -1.22 2.20 18.91
N ILE A 385 -0.52 2.79 17.94
CA ILE A 385 -0.54 2.36 16.53
C ILE A 385 0.15 1.01 16.37
N GLU A 386 1.28 0.82 17.03
CA GLU A 386 2.11 -0.37 16.92
C GLU A 386 1.39 -1.63 17.41
N VAL A 387 0.71 -1.48 18.56
CA VAL A 387 0.00 -2.57 19.22
C VAL A 387 -1.36 -2.84 18.58
N MET A 388 -2.13 -1.79 18.22
CA MET A 388 -3.41 -1.98 17.51
C MET A 388 -3.17 -2.52 16.10
N GLY A 389 -2.15 -2.00 15.43
CA GLY A 389 -1.76 -2.33 14.07
C GLY A 389 -2.51 -1.53 13.00
N TRP A 390 -2.04 -1.67 11.77
CA TRP A 390 -2.60 -1.02 10.58
C TRP A 390 -2.70 -1.99 9.40
N GLU A 391 -3.46 -1.60 8.37
CA GLU A 391 -3.61 -2.39 7.15
C GLU A 391 -2.70 -1.85 6.05
N ILE A 392 -1.85 -2.72 5.49
CA ILE A 392 -1.06 -2.45 4.29
C ILE A 392 -1.55 -3.28 3.11
N LEU A 393 -1.17 -2.88 1.90
CA LEU A 393 -1.48 -3.60 0.67
C LEU A 393 -0.21 -4.19 0.05
N VAL A 394 -0.08 -5.52 0.10
CA VAL A 394 1.06 -6.23 -0.48
C VAL A 394 0.63 -6.90 -1.79
N VAL A 395 1.43 -6.72 -2.83
CA VAL A 395 1.29 -7.39 -4.11
C VAL A 395 2.31 -8.52 -4.14
N ASN A 396 1.88 -9.74 -3.82
CA ASN A 396 2.67 -10.96 -3.96
C ASN A 396 1.81 -11.99 -4.71
N ARG A 397 2.01 -12.06 -6.04
CA ARG A 397 1.24 -12.95 -6.94
C ARG A 397 -0.28 -12.77 -6.81
N GLY A 398 -0.67 -11.53 -6.54
CA GLY A 398 -2.02 -11.09 -6.23
C GLY A 398 -2.01 -9.99 -5.16
N VAL A 399 -3.07 -9.20 -5.10
CA VAL A 399 -3.20 -8.12 -4.12
C VAL A 399 -3.79 -8.67 -2.82
N GLN A 400 -3.06 -8.60 -1.72
CA GLN A 400 -3.49 -9.05 -0.39
C GLN A 400 -3.41 -7.88 0.62
N PRO A 401 -4.52 -7.56 1.32
CA PRO A 401 -4.44 -6.72 2.50
C PRO A 401 -3.79 -7.51 3.64
N THR A 402 -2.79 -6.92 4.30
CA THR A 402 -2.05 -7.52 5.40
C THR A 402 -2.16 -6.63 6.62
N TRP A 403 -2.50 -7.23 7.77
CA TRP A 403 -2.50 -6.54 9.06
C TRP A 403 -1.09 -6.57 9.65
N VAL A 404 -0.54 -5.41 9.95
CA VAL A 404 0.81 -5.21 10.47
C VAL A 404 0.72 -4.70 11.90
N THR A 405 1.65 -5.16 12.73
CA THR A 405 1.89 -4.69 14.09
C THR A 405 3.40 -4.63 14.28
N SER A 406 3.92 -3.71 15.06
CA SER A 406 5.34 -3.65 15.43
C SER A 406 5.53 -3.92 16.93
N ASP A 407 6.77 -3.86 17.41
CA ASP A 407 7.15 -3.97 18.81
C ASP A 407 7.54 -2.59 19.35
N PRO A 408 6.70 -1.94 20.17
CA PRO A 408 6.90 -0.55 20.60
C PRO A 408 8.13 -0.33 21.49
N GLY A 409 8.79 -1.42 21.92
CA GLY A 409 10.06 -1.35 22.62
C GLY A 409 11.30 -1.33 21.71
N LEU A 410 11.12 -1.45 20.39
CA LEU A 410 12.19 -1.67 19.41
C LEU A 410 12.06 -0.75 18.21
N TYR A 411 13.00 0.18 18.09
CA TYR A 411 13.11 1.12 16.95
C TYR A 411 13.00 0.51 15.53
N ASP A 412 13.27 -0.78 15.39
CA ASP A 412 13.30 -1.54 14.15
C ASP A 412 12.94 -2.99 14.53
N THR A 413 11.67 -3.35 14.36
CA THR A 413 11.09 -4.58 14.90
C THR A 413 11.64 -5.84 14.22
N ASP A 414 11.88 -5.79 12.91
CA ASP A 414 12.32 -6.95 12.13
C ASP A 414 13.82 -6.95 11.76
N ALA A 415 14.52 -5.88 12.13
CA ALA A 415 15.95 -5.68 12.01
C ALA A 415 16.47 -5.62 10.55
N ASP A 416 15.65 -5.15 9.62
CA ASP A 416 16.05 -4.92 8.23
C ASP A 416 16.82 -3.58 8.04
N GLY A 417 16.66 -2.66 9.00
CA GLY A 417 17.34 -1.37 9.08
C GLY A 417 16.50 -0.15 8.69
N LEU A 418 15.22 -0.32 8.35
CA LEU A 418 14.18 0.72 8.40
C LEU A 418 13.63 0.81 9.83
N SER A 419 13.12 1.98 10.22
CA SER A 419 12.36 2.08 11.47
C SER A 419 10.88 1.80 11.22
N ASP A 420 10.17 1.35 12.25
CA ASP A 420 8.76 0.98 12.14
C ASP A 420 7.91 2.19 11.65
N TYR A 421 8.28 3.41 12.05
CA TYR A 421 7.74 4.66 11.50
C TYR A 421 8.01 4.88 10.00
N GLU A 422 9.24 4.63 9.53
CA GLU A 422 9.61 4.81 8.11
C GLU A 422 8.79 3.85 7.24
N GLU A 423 8.64 2.63 7.71
CA GLU A 423 7.81 1.60 7.11
C GLU A 423 6.35 1.99 7.06
N PHE A 424 5.76 2.43 8.17
CA PHE A 424 4.38 2.91 8.23
C PHE A 424 4.11 4.10 7.28
N SER A 425 5.04 5.06 7.20
CA SER A 425 4.76 6.38 6.62
C SER A 425 5.23 6.61 5.18
N SER A 426 6.30 5.92 4.74
CA SER A 426 7.09 6.40 3.59
C SER A 426 7.50 5.35 2.56
N THR A 427 7.47 4.06 2.92
CA THR A 427 8.04 2.98 2.09
C THR A 427 7.17 2.60 0.88
N CYS A 428 5.84 2.65 1.02
CA CYS A 428 4.90 2.32 -0.06
C CYS A 428 3.76 3.34 -0.18
N ASN A 429 3.31 3.62 -1.41
CA ASN A 429 2.24 4.61 -1.72
C ASN A 429 0.86 4.29 -1.09
N LEU A 430 0.68 3.10 -0.49
CA LEU A 430 -0.60 2.56 0.00
C LEU A 430 -0.56 2.06 1.46
N GLY A 431 0.25 2.69 2.31
CA GLY A 431 0.20 2.43 3.76
C GLY A 431 1.45 1.78 4.36
N GLY A 432 2.57 1.75 3.63
CA GLY A 432 3.83 1.27 4.17
C GLY A 432 4.19 -0.18 3.86
N SER A 433 5.41 -0.58 4.25
CA SER A 433 5.88 -1.98 4.29
C SER A 433 5.52 -2.65 5.62
N ASN A 434 5.85 -3.92 5.79
CA ASN A 434 5.51 -4.71 6.96
C ASN A 434 6.65 -4.71 7.99
N ALA A 435 6.54 -3.84 9.00
CA ALA A 435 7.55 -3.70 10.05
C ALA A 435 7.87 -4.95 10.91
N SER A 436 7.09 -6.02 10.77
CA SER A 436 7.38 -7.30 11.42
C SER A 436 8.02 -8.34 10.48
N ASN A 437 8.30 -8.00 9.23
CA ASN A 437 8.80 -8.92 8.23
C ASN A 437 9.75 -8.22 7.24
N PRO A 438 11.05 -8.57 7.26
CA PRO A 438 12.11 -7.79 6.62
C PRO A 438 12.14 -7.88 5.08
N ASP A 439 11.15 -8.54 4.48
CA ASP A 439 10.97 -8.80 3.04
C ASP A 439 9.46 -8.96 2.80
N THR A 440 8.79 -7.81 2.62
CA THR A 440 7.34 -7.67 2.68
C THR A 440 6.64 -8.45 1.58
N ASP A 441 7.15 -8.41 0.35
CA ASP A 441 6.56 -9.07 -0.81
C ASP A 441 7.20 -10.42 -1.17
N SER A 442 8.26 -10.83 -0.46
CA SER A 442 8.90 -12.14 -0.55
C SER A 442 9.55 -12.44 -1.91
N ASP A 443 10.10 -11.43 -2.57
CA ASP A 443 10.83 -11.57 -3.82
C ASP A 443 12.33 -11.90 -3.61
N GLY A 444 12.83 -11.77 -2.36
CA GLY A 444 14.20 -12.06 -1.95
C GLY A 444 15.09 -10.84 -1.72
N LEU A 445 14.55 -9.63 -1.80
CA LEU A 445 15.16 -8.37 -1.38
C LEU A 445 14.59 -7.94 -0.03
N THR A 446 15.35 -7.19 0.76
CA THR A 446 14.80 -6.61 2.00
C THR A 446 14.16 -5.26 1.73
N ASP A 447 13.19 -4.86 2.55
CA ASP A 447 12.44 -3.61 2.33
C ASP A 447 13.39 -2.39 2.29
N LEU A 448 14.43 -2.37 3.14
CA LEU A 448 15.50 -1.37 3.09
C LEU A 448 16.27 -1.34 1.75
N GLU A 449 16.59 -2.51 1.19
CA GLU A 449 17.37 -2.63 -0.06
C GLU A 449 16.60 -2.00 -1.21
N GLU A 450 15.27 -2.14 -1.19
CA GLU A 450 14.36 -1.67 -2.22
C GLU A 450 13.95 -0.21 -2.05
N ALA A 451 13.63 0.24 -0.83
CA ALA A 451 13.11 1.58 -0.55
C ALA A 451 14.15 2.71 -0.74
N GLY A 452 15.43 2.40 -0.56
CA GLY A 452 16.52 3.34 -0.84
C GLY A 452 17.01 3.20 -2.28
N ASP A 453 17.36 4.29 -2.96
CA ASP A 453 18.03 4.33 -4.28
C ASP A 453 19.41 3.59 -4.26
N ASN A 454 19.41 2.31 -3.94
CA ASN A 454 20.54 1.45 -3.62
C ASN A 454 20.99 0.66 -4.84
N PHE A 455 20.07 0.44 -5.80
CA PHE A 455 20.38 -0.20 -7.06
C PHE A 455 20.95 0.82 -8.05
N MET A 456 21.82 0.34 -8.94
CA MET A 456 22.57 1.18 -9.87
C MET A 456 22.56 0.54 -11.25
N TRP A 457 21.94 1.21 -12.22
CA TRP A 457 21.94 0.81 -13.63
C TRP A 457 22.61 1.88 -14.47
N GLU A 458 23.63 1.51 -15.24
CA GLU A 458 24.43 2.43 -16.08
C GLU A 458 24.96 3.73 -15.41
N GLY A 459 24.96 3.79 -14.07
CA GLY A 459 25.42 4.96 -13.31
C GLY A 459 24.30 5.86 -12.78
N GLU A 460 23.04 5.55 -13.08
CA GLU A 460 21.87 6.15 -12.45
C GLU A 460 21.36 5.23 -11.33
N ALA A 461 20.94 5.83 -10.22
CA ALA A 461 20.40 5.08 -9.10
C ALA A 461 18.90 4.88 -9.30
N TYR A 462 18.40 3.73 -8.87
CA TYR A 462 16.97 3.40 -8.94
C TYR A 462 16.56 2.56 -7.72
N SER A 463 15.27 2.49 -7.50
CA SER A 463 14.61 1.74 -6.42
C SER A 463 13.55 0.80 -7.02
N THR A 464 13.26 -0.27 -6.30
CA THR A 464 12.11 -1.16 -6.54
C THR A 464 11.07 -0.89 -5.44
N SER A 465 9.96 -1.60 -5.45
CA SER A 465 8.84 -1.40 -4.54
C SER A 465 8.78 -2.54 -3.52
N PRO A 466 9.05 -2.29 -2.22
CA PRO A 466 8.99 -3.31 -1.15
C PRO A 466 7.67 -4.06 -0.99
N CYS A 467 6.60 -3.48 -1.52
CA CYS A 467 5.25 -4.05 -1.45
C CYS A 467 4.82 -4.71 -2.76
N MET A 468 5.70 -4.85 -3.76
CA MET A 468 5.38 -5.39 -5.08
C MET A 468 6.55 -6.18 -5.65
N PHE A 469 6.39 -7.51 -5.66
CA PHE A 469 7.44 -8.46 -6.07
C PHE A 469 7.95 -8.32 -7.52
N ASP A 470 7.33 -7.45 -8.31
CA ASP A 470 7.54 -7.20 -9.75
C ASP A 470 7.11 -5.74 -10.02
N THR A 471 8.04 -4.80 -9.82
CA THR A 471 7.77 -3.36 -9.75
C THR A 471 7.26 -2.80 -11.09
N ASP A 472 7.78 -3.28 -12.22
CA ASP A 472 7.41 -2.82 -13.55
C ASP A 472 6.40 -3.71 -14.28
N ASN A 473 6.00 -4.82 -13.66
CA ASN A 473 4.95 -5.75 -14.11
C ASN A 473 5.25 -6.42 -15.45
N ASP A 474 6.50 -6.76 -15.69
CA ASP A 474 6.95 -7.41 -16.91
C ASP A 474 6.90 -8.96 -16.83
N GLY A 475 6.75 -9.49 -15.61
CA GLY A 475 6.66 -10.91 -15.30
C GLY A 475 7.94 -11.54 -14.73
N LEU A 476 9.00 -10.76 -14.50
CA LEU A 476 10.17 -11.10 -13.71
C LEU A 476 10.01 -10.57 -12.28
N GLU A 477 10.66 -11.22 -11.31
CA GLU A 477 10.61 -10.78 -9.91
C GLU A 477 11.80 -9.84 -9.66
N ASP A 478 11.62 -8.72 -8.95
CA ASP A 478 12.66 -7.68 -8.81
C ASP A 478 13.98 -8.27 -8.27
N GLY A 479 13.89 -9.16 -7.29
CA GLY A 479 15.00 -9.93 -6.73
C GLY A 479 15.77 -10.79 -7.73
N GLU A 480 15.10 -11.40 -8.72
CA GLU A 480 15.74 -12.15 -9.81
C GLU A 480 16.46 -11.22 -10.79
N GLU A 481 15.90 -10.04 -11.05
CA GLU A 481 16.45 -9.09 -12.00
C GLU A 481 17.71 -8.38 -11.48
N VAL A 482 17.76 -8.10 -10.17
CA VAL A 482 18.95 -7.51 -9.53
C VAL A 482 19.96 -8.56 -9.04
N VAL A 483 19.53 -9.79 -8.77
CA VAL A 483 20.38 -10.93 -8.41
C VAL A 483 20.20 -12.08 -9.39
N ALA A 484 21.23 -12.31 -10.23
CA ALA A 484 21.21 -13.33 -11.27
C ALA A 484 20.75 -14.70 -10.74
N GLY A 485 19.58 -15.17 -11.18
CA GLY A 485 18.97 -16.40 -10.69
C GLY A 485 18.73 -17.46 -11.78
N ALA A 486 17.46 -17.86 -11.99
CA ALA A 486 17.05 -19.00 -12.79
C ALA A 486 17.33 -18.87 -14.31
N ASP A 487 17.19 -17.68 -14.89
CA ASP A 487 17.40 -17.45 -16.33
C ASP A 487 18.79 -16.89 -16.68
N ASN A 488 19.54 -16.44 -15.66
CA ASN A 488 20.91 -15.94 -15.74
C ASN A 488 21.04 -14.60 -16.49
N PHE A 489 19.95 -13.85 -16.63
CA PHE A 489 19.96 -12.44 -17.05
C PHE A 489 19.93 -11.52 -15.82
N LEU A 490 20.31 -10.26 -16.03
CA LEU A 490 20.21 -9.18 -15.06
C LEU A 490 19.63 -8.03 -15.83
N THR A 491 18.37 -7.73 -15.61
CA THR A 491 17.55 -6.71 -16.29
C THR A 491 17.27 -5.55 -15.34
N HIS A 492 16.60 -4.53 -15.83
CA HIS A 492 16.30 -3.34 -15.06
C HIS A 492 14.94 -3.49 -14.36
N ALA A 493 14.95 -3.88 -13.09
CA ALA A 493 13.77 -4.19 -12.25
C ALA A 493 12.71 -3.09 -12.02
N ASN A 494 12.77 -1.96 -12.73
CA ASN A 494 11.69 -0.97 -12.69
C ASN A 494 11.41 -0.37 -14.07
N LYS A 495 11.93 -1.03 -15.11
CA LYS A 495 11.79 -0.70 -16.51
C LYS A 495 11.54 -2.02 -17.26
N SER A 496 10.27 -2.28 -17.54
CA SER A 496 9.75 -3.53 -18.12
C SER A 496 10.34 -3.99 -19.47
N ASP A 497 11.17 -3.17 -20.11
CA ASP A 497 11.82 -3.42 -21.39
C ASP A 497 13.21 -2.79 -21.29
N THR A 498 14.19 -3.61 -20.94
CA THR A 498 15.52 -3.14 -20.55
C THR A 498 16.29 -2.54 -21.72
N ASP A 499 16.14 -3.07 -22.93
CA ASP A 499 16.89 -2.67 -24.12
C ASP A 499 16.11 -1.79 -25.13
N ASP A 500 14.87 -1.43 -24.81
CA ASP A 500 13.99 -0.50 -25.52
C ASP A 500 13.61 -0.95 -26.95
N ASP A 501 13.35 -2.24 -27.13
CA ASP A 501 13.01 -2.81 -28.44
C ASP A 501 11.50 -3.08 -28.65
N GLY A 502 10.71 -2.93 -27.59
CA GLY A 502 9.26 -3.12 -27.58
C GLY A 502 8.79 -4.52 -27.13
N LEU A 503 9.70 -5.44 -26.82
CA LEU A 503 9.44 -6.70 -26.12
C LEU A 503 9.76 -6.51 -24.64
N VAL A 504 8.86 -6.97 -23.76
CA VAL A 504 9.12 -6.87 -22.32
C VAL A 504 10.03 -8.02 -21.87
N ASP A 505 10.92 -7.78 -20.90
CA ASP A 505 12.02 -8.71 -20.59
C ASP A 505 11.47 -10.10 -20.20
N GLY A 506 10.44 -10.15 -19.37
CA GLY A 506 9.75 -11.38 -19.01
C GLY A 506 9.18 -12.18 -20.20
N GLN A 507 8.79 -11.52 -21.29
CA GLN A 507 8.34 -12.15 -22.54
C GLN A 507 9.49 -12.69 -23.40
N GLU A 508 10.71 -12.20 -23.19
CA GLU A 508 11.88 -12.69 -23.90
C GLU A 508 12.39 -14.00 -23.33
N VAL A 509 12.39 -14.11 -22.00
CA VAL A 509 13.08 -15.20 -21.29
C VAL A 509 12.13 -16.29 -20.77
N LEU A 510 11.05 -15.91 -20.05
CA LEU A 510 10.15 -16.86 -19.38
C LEU A 510 8.87 -17.13 -20.19
N PHE A 511 8.25 -16.09 -20.74
CA PHE A 511 6.88 -16.14 -21.29
C PHE A 511 6.83 -15.78 -22.78
N VAL A 512 7.64 -16.47 -23.58
CA VAL A 512 7.69 -16.30 -25.05
C VAL A 512 6.27 -16.18 -25.66
N PRO A 513 5.91 -15.03 -26.27
CA PRO A 513 4.56 -14.74 -26.79
C PRO A 513 4.07 -15.69 -27.89
N ARG A 514 5.00 -16.42 -28.51
CA ARG A 514 4.78 -17.28 -29.67
C ARG A 514 5.15 -18.73 -29.35
N PRO A 515 4.34 -19.73 -29.72
CA PRO A 515 4.73 -21.13 -29.58
C PRO A 515 5.85 -21.52 -30.55
N PHE A 516 6.57 -22.60 -30.28
CA PHE A 516 7.65 -23.12 -31.15
C PHE A 516 8.81 -22.14 -31.43
N GLN A 517 8.89 -21.05 -30.66
CA GLN A 517 9.93 -20.02 -30.70
C GLN A 517 10.90 -20.24 -29.53
N ASN A 518 12.19 -19.97 -29.74
CA ASN A 518 13.16 -19.92 -28.64
C ASN A 518 13.21 -18.52 -28.04
N PRO A 519 13.61 -18.38 -26.75
CA PRO A 519 13.86 -17.09 -26.11
C PRO A 519 14.80 -16.16 -26.89
N THR A 520 14.58 -14.86 -26.74
CA THR A 520 15.49 -13.77 -27.16
C THR A 520 16.37 -13.34 -25.97
N ASN A 521 17.11 -12.25 -26.09
CA ASN A 521 18.00 -11.76 -25.05
C ASN A 521 17.61 -10.33 -24.63
N PRO A 522 17.13 -10.12 -23.40
CA PRO A 522 16.56 -8.84 -22.94
C PRO A 522 17.56 -7.70 -22.72
N LEU A 523 18.79 -7.89 -23.18
CA LEU A 523 19.86 -6.90 -23.12
C LEU A 523 20.35 -6.51 -24.51
N LEU A 524 19.75 -7.07 -25.55
CA LEU A 524 20.08 -6.85 -26.95
C LEU A 524 18.79 -6.70 -27.77
N ASN A 525 18.50 -5.47 -28.14
CA ASN A 525 17.35 -5.09 -28.97
C ASN A 525 17.27 -5.72 -30.38
N ASP A 526 18.24 -6.57 -30.75
CA ASP A 526 18.32 -7.32 -32.01
C ASP A 526 19.21 -8.55 -31.71
N THR A 527 18.56 -9.63 -31.28
CA THR A 527 19.25 -10.82 -30.75
C THR A 527 20.00 -11.60 -31.84
N ASP A 528 19.46 -11.65 -33.07
CA ASP A 528 20.05 -12.39 -34.18
C ASP A 528 20.97 -11.54 -35.10
N ALA A 529 21.02 -10.24 -34.83
CA ALA A 529 21.83 -9.22 -35.48
C ALA A 529 21.53 -9.03 -36.96
N ASP A 530 20.27 -9.17 -37.37
CA ASP A 530 19.83 -8.99 -38.75
C ASP A 530 19.34 -7.57 -39.10
N GLY A 531 19.14 -6.73 -38.09
CA GLY A 531 18.79 -5.31 -38.23
C GLY A 531 17.31 -5.02 -38.01
N MET A 532 16.50 -6.03 -37.70
CA MET A 532 15.13 -5.89 -37.20
C MET A 532 15.16 -5.99 -35.66
N LEU A 533 14.17 -5.37 -34.99
CA LEU A 533 14.08 -5.38 -33.52
C LEU A 533 13.25 -6.59 -33.07
N ASP A 534 13.64 -7.25 -31.98
CA ASP A 534 12.98 -8.49 -31.53
C ASP A 534 11.50 -8.22 -31.20
N GLY A 535 11.22 -7.12 -30.49
CA GLY A 535 9.85 -6.67 -30.18
C GLY A 535 8.97 -6.38 -31.39
N TRP A 536 9.53 -5.84 -32.48
CA TRP A 536 8.80 -5.61 -33.71
C TRP A 536 8.49 -6.93 -34.45
N GLU A 537 9.45 -7.84 -34.54
CA GLU A 537 9.27 -9.16 -35.18
C GLU A 537 8.29 -10.06 -34.42
N MET A 538 8.28 -9.97 -33.09
CA MET A 538 7.46 -10.80 -32.22
C MET A 538 6.08 -10.23 -31.94
N GLN A 539 5.70 -9.15 -32.60
CA GLN A 539 4.42 -8.50 -32.41
C GLN A 539 3.26 -9.50 -32.61
N VAL A 540 2.47 -9.64 -31.55
CA VAL A 540 1.22 -10.39 -31.53
C VAL A 540 0.05 -9.44 -31.57
N LYS A 541 -1.13 -9.93 -31.96
CA LYS A 541 -2.32 -9.10 -32.06
C LYS A 541 -2.75 -8.60 -30.68
N SER A 542 -2.64 -7.29 -30.46
CA SER A 542 -3.03 -6.63 -29.22
C SER A 542 -4.01 -5.49 -29.50
N ALA A 543 -5.18 -5.55 -28.87
CA ALA A 543 -6.12 -4.44 -28.90
C ALA A 543 -5.69 -3.31 -27.95
N GLU A 544 -4.94 -3.63 -26.89
CA GLU A 544 -4.45 -2.66 -25.90
C GLU A 544 -3.31 -1.84 -26.48
N SER A 545 -2.42 -2.49 -27.22
CA SER A 545 -1.27 -1.85 -27.89
C SER A 545 -1.62 -1.33 -29.29
N ASN A 546 -2.85 -1.56 -29.79
CA ASN A 546 -3.31 -1.22 -31.13
C ASN A 546 -2.42 -1.80 -32.25
N THR A 547 -2.02 -3.07 -32.12
CA THR A 547 -1.10 -3.75 -33.03
C THR A 547 -1.77 -4.87 -33.81
N ASN A 548 -1.31 -5.07 -35.05
CA ASN A 548 -1.58 -6.29 -35.81
C ASN A 548 -0.51 -7.34 -35.50
N SER A 549 -0.65 -8.55 -36.03
CA SER A 549 0.30 -9.63 -35.75
C SER A 549 1.27 -9.79 -36.90
N HIS A 550 2.56 -9.64 -36.60
CA HIS A 550 3.68 -10.00 -37.50
C HIS A 550 4.02 -11.49 -37.41
N SER A 551 3.37 -12.20 -36.48
CA SER A 551 3.64 -13.60 -36.18
C SER A 551 2.99 -14.53 -37.21
N LEU A 552 3.67 -14.75 -38.34
CA LEU A 552 3.26 -15.74 -39.35
C LEU A 552 4.05 -17.05 -39.23
N TRP A 553 3.35 -18.16 -38.93
CA TRP A 553 3.96 -19.49 -38.91
C TRP A 553 3.86 -20.15 -40.28
N VAL A 554 5.00 -20.47 -40.88
CA VAL A 554 5.08 -21.08 -42.20
C VAL A 554 5.39 -22.56 -42.06
N ALA A 555 4.61 -23.43 -42.71
CA ALA A 555 4.84 -24.88 -42.69
C ALA A 555 4.66 -25.52 -44.07
N THR A 556 5.63 -26.34 -44.49
CA THR A 556 5.57 -27.12 -45.76
C THR A 556 5.09 -28.55 -45.56
N SER A 557 4.98 -29.00 -44.31
CA SER A 557 4.40 -30.29 -43.93
C SER A 557 3.22 -30.09 -42.99
N THR A 558 2.36 -31.10 -42.86
CA THR A 558 1.32 -31.11 -41.83
C THR A 558 1.93 -31.01 -40.44
N TRP A 559 1.32 -30.24 -39.56
CA TRP A 559 1.75 -30.01 -38.18
C TRP A 559 0.54 -30.00 -37.24
N GLU A 560 0.77 -30.12 -35.93
CA GLU A 560 -0.29 -30.12 -34.92
C GLU A 560 -0.28 -28.80 -34.14
N ARG A 561 -1.46 -28.20 -33.96
CA ARG A 561 -1.57 -26.94 -33.21
C ARG A 561 -1.26 -27.14 -31.73
N PRO A 562 -0.45 -26.26 -31.12
CA PRO A 562 -0.15 -26.32 -29.70
C PRO A 562 -1.43 -26.06 -28.88
N GLY A 563 -1.57 -26.77 -27.76
CA GLY A 563 -2.71 -26.62 -26.85
C GLY A 563 -4.04 -27.22 -27.35
N CYS A 564 -4.06 -27.93 -28.48
CA CYS A 564 -5.29 -28.53 -29.03
C CYS A 564 -5.43 -30.00 -28.62
N GLU A 565 -6.53 -30.36 -27.95
CA GLU A 565 -6.91 -31.76 -27.74
C GLU A 565 -7.82 -32.26 -28.89
N SER A 566 -7.37 -33.31 -29.58
CA SER A 566 -8.13 -33.89 -30.69
C SER A 566 -9.45 -34.51 -30.20
N THR A 567 -10.58 -34.04 -30.74
CA THR A 567 -11.91 -34.61 -30.47
C THR A 567 -12.49 -35.20 -31.75
N GLN A 568 -13.58 -35.97 -31.66
CA GLN A 568 -14.21 -36.60 -32.82
C GLN A 568 -14.73 -35.59 -33.87
N THR A 569 -14.82 -34.31 -33.52
CA THR A 569 -15.35 -33.22 -34.37
C THR A 569 -14.36 -32.09 -34.63
N ASN A 570 -13.19 -32.07 -33.99
CA ASN A 570 -12.17 -31.02 -34.16
C ASN A 570 -10.78 -31.66 -34.35
N SER A 571 -10.18 -31.45 -35.53
CA SER A 571 -8.83 -31.92 -35.83
C SER A 571 -7.81 -30.87 -35.42
N CYS A 572 -6.77 -31.29 -34.71
CA CYS A 572 -5.65 -30.41 -34.33
C CYS A 572 -4.59 -30.30 -35.43
N THR A 573 -4.69 -31.16 -36.46
CA THR A 573 -3.79 -31.19 -37.60
C THR A 573 -4.07 -30.04 -38.58
N MET A 574 -3.05 -29.25 -38.88
CA MET A 574 -3.08 -28.17 -39.87
C MET A 574 -2.45 -28.66 -41.17
N GLN A 575 -2.97 -28.15 -42.30
CA GLN A 575 -2.37 -28.40 -43.61
C GLN A 575 -1.15 -27.47 -43.82
N PRO A 576 -0.24 -27.79 -44.75
CA PRO A 576 0.82 -26.86 -45.15
C PRO A 576 0.27 -25.50 -45.59
N GLY A 577 0.92 -24.41 -45.20
CA GLY A 577 0.51 -23.03 -45.44
C GLY A 577 1.14 -22.06 -44.44
N GLY A 578 0.89 -20.76 -44.61
CA GLY A 578 1.21 -19.70 -43.66
C GLY A 578 0.00 -19.38 -42.78
N TYR A 579 0.16 -19.44 -41.46
CA TYR A 579 -0.92 -19.19 -40.50
C TYR A 579 -0.53 -18.10 -39.51
N VAL A 580 -1.33 -17.05 -39.44
CA VAL A 580 -1.13 -15.95 -38.48
C VAL A 580 -1.45 -16.43 -37.07
N TRP A 581 -0.56 -16.15 -36.14
CA TRP A 581 -0.73 -16.34 -34.71
C TRP A 581 -1.26 -15.07 -34.06
N GLN A 582 -2.37 -15.16 -33.34
CA GLN A 582 -2.97 -13.97 -32.74
C GLN A 582 -2.39 -13.67 -31.36
N ASN A 583 -2.51 -14.60 -30.43
CA ASN A 583 -1.96 -14.59 -29.08
C ASN A 583 -2.37 -15.91 -28.39
N TRP A 584 -2.01 -16.13 -27.13
CA TRP A 584 -2.36 -17.35 -26.41
C TRP A 584 -3.89 -17.57 -26.19
N LEU A 585 -4.71 -16.52 -26.27
CA LEU A 585 -6.17 -16.62 -26.16
C LEU A 585 -6.86 -16.90 -27.52
N GLY A 586 -6.40 -16.25 -28.59
CA GLY A 586 -6.93 -16.39 -29.95
C GLY A 586 -6.36 -17.58 -30.71
N GLY A 587 -5.13 -17.98 -30.39
CA GLY A 587 -4.41 -19.06 -31.03
C GLY A 587 -4.02 -18.78 -32.49
N PHE A 588 -3.78 -19.85 -33.24
CA PHE A 588 -3.58 -19.78 -34.70
C PHE A 588 -4.90 -19.57 -35.43
N ALA A 589 -4.88 -18.72 -36.47
CA ALA A 589 -5.93 -18.66 -37.47
C ALA A 589 -6.21 -20.06 -38.07
N LEU A 590 -7.49 -20.39 -38.26
CA LEU A 590 -7.89 -21.71 -38.77
C LEU A 590 -7.70 -21.85 -40.27
N GLU A 591 -7.84 -20.75 -41.00
CA GLU A 591 -7.61 -20.67 -42.43
C GLU A 591 -6.20 -20.12 -42.67
N PRO A 592 -5.44 -20.68 -43.62
CA PRO A 592 -4.13 -20.15 -43.96
C PRO A 592 -4.30 -18.75 -44.58
N LYS A 593 -3.46 -17.80 -44.17
CA LYS A 593 -3.39 -16.48 -44.81
C LYS A 593 -2.82 -16.64 -46.22
N PHE A 594 -1.75 -17.42 -46.35
CA PHE A 594 -1.12 -17.74 -47.62
C PHE A 594 -0.98 -19.25 -47.83
N GLN A 595 -1.28 -19.71 -49.04
CA GLN A 595 -0.93 -21.05 -49.49
C GLN A 595 0.56 -21.13 -49.82
N VAL A 596 1.13 -22.33 -49.74
CA VAL A 596 2.57 -22.55 -50.05
C VAL A 596 2.94 -22.14 -51.48
N SER A 597 1.98 -22.07 -52.40
CA SER A 597 2.20 -21.59 -53.78
C SER A 597 2.16 -20.08 -53.95
N GLU A 598 1.61 -19.36 -52.98
CA GLU A 598 1.45 -17.90 -52.99
C GLU A 598 2.67 -17.23 -52.34
N MET A 599 3.29 -17.86 -51.34
CA MET A 599 4.48 -17.35 -50.66
C MET A 599 5.77 -17.47 -51.50
N ASN A 600 6.63 -16.45 -51.45
CA ASN A 600 7.95 -16.46 -52.08
C ASN A 600 9.02 -17.14 -51.20
N LEU A 601 9.04 -18.47 -51.20
CA LEU A 601 10.01 -19.25 -50.42
C LEU A 601 11.41 -19.36 -51.07
N THR A 602 11.76 -18.48 -52.01
CA THR A 602 13.06 -18.56 -52.69
C THR A 602 14.19 -18.06 -51.79
N GLY A 603 15.10 -18.96 -51.40
CA GLY A 603 16.16 -18.65 -50.42
C GLY A 603 15.76 -18.95 -48.96
N PHE A 604 14.46 -19.11 -48.69
CA PHE A 604 13.90 -19.47 -47.39
C PHE A 604 14.04 -20.99 -47.15
N GLN A 605 15.06 -21.43 -46.40
CA GLN A 605 15.25 -22.86 -46.11
C GLN A 605 14.36 -23.30 -44.94
N MET A 606 13.44 -24.23 -45.20
CA MET A 606 12.57 -24.78 -44.14
C MET A 606 13.32 -25.84 -43.31
N PRO A 607 13.70 -25.52 -42.05
CA PRO A 607 14.33 -26.51 -41.18
C PRO A 607 13.28 -27.49 -40.66
N THR A 608 13.75 -28.64 -40.19
CA THR A 608 12.94 -29.49 -39.30
C THR A 608 12.94 -28.86 -37.90
N ASN A 609 11.77 -28.50 -37.38
CA ASN A 609 11.65 -27.93 -36.04
C ASN A 609 11.22 -29.02 -35.04
N SER A 610 12.02 -29.23 -34.00
CA SER A 610 11.77 -30.25 -32.97
C SER A 610 10.61 -29.89 -32.04
N LEU A 611 10.27 -28.61 -31.90
CA LEU A 611 9.19 -28.13 -31.03
C LEU A 611 7.80 -28.44 -31.61
N CYS A 612 7.70 -28.68 -32.92
CA CYS A 612 6.48 -29.09 -33.61
C CYS A 612 6.50 -30.58 -34.03
N ASP A 613 7.05 -31.46 -33.19
CA ASP A 613 7.18 -32.91 -33.46
C ASP A 613 7.95 -33.26 -34.76
N GLY A 614 8.91 -32.40 -35.14
CA GLY A 614 9.76 -32.61 -36.31
C GLY A 614 9.11 -32.18 -37.63
N CYS A 615 8.11 -31.30 -37.59
CA CYS A 615 7.54 -30.70 -38.78
C CYS A 615 8.55 -29.81 -39.52
N ASN A 616 8.33 -29.59 -40.82
CA ASN A 616 9.11 -28.65 -41.62
C ASN A 616 8.45 -27.28 -41.57
N GLY A 617 8.75 -26.49 -40.53
CA GLY A 617 8.18 -25.15 -40.32
C GLY A 617 9.06 -24.27 -39.44
N ARG A 618 8.92 -22.95 -39.62
CA ARG A 618 9.55 -21.89 -38.83
C ARG A 618 8.66 -20.64 -38.86
N TRP A 619 8.90 -19.70 -37.97
CA TRP A 619 8.33 -18.35 -38.06
C TRP A 619 8.90 -17.62 -39.27
N ALA A 620 8.08 -16.76 -39.88
CA ALA A 620 8.50 -15.89 -40.97
C ALA A 620 9.63 -14.95 -40.52
N LEU A 621 9.43 -14.38 -39.33
CA LEU A 621 10.37 -13.53 -38.59
C LEU A 621 10.76 -14.25 -37.29
N ASP A 622 12.03 -14.57 -37.13
CA ASP A 622 12.57 -15.34 -36.01
C ASP A 622 13.81 -14.64 -35.41
N PRO A 623 13.63 -13.77 -34.40
CA PRO A 623 14.72 -13.03 -33.78
C PRO A 623 15.58 -13.89 -32.85
N SER A 624 15.28 -15.18 -32.68
CA SER A 624 16.00 -15.98 -31.68
C SER A 624 17.48 -16.17 -32.00
N LEU A 625 18.30 -16.26 -30.95
CA LEU A 625 19.74 -16.37 -31.11
C LEU A 625 20.14 -17.55 -32.03
N SER A 626 20.88 -17.22 -33.10
CA SER A 626 21.32 -18.17 -34.14
C SER A 626 20.21 -18.72 -35.07
N SER A 627 19.08 -18.02 -35.17
CA SER A 627 18.11 -18.16 -36.26
C SER A 627 18.77 -17.86 -37.62
N LEU A 628 17.99 -18.03 -38.69
CA LEU A 628 18.40 -17.60 -40.02
C LEU A 628 17.88 -16.17 -40.22
N LYS A 629 18.80 -15.22 -40.44
CA LYS A 629 18.48 -13.84 -40.86
C LYS A 629 17.35 -13.81 -41.86
N ASP A 630 16.34 -13.00 -41.59
CA ASP A 630 15.17 -12.88 -42.44
C ASP A 630 14.83 -11.47 -42.92
N ASP A 631 15.70 -10.50 -42.61
CA ASP A 631 15.75 -9.12 -43.14
C ASP A 631 15.54 -8.99 -44.66
N THR A 632 16.03 -9.95 -45.44
CA THR A 632 16.02 -9.91 -46.92
C THR A 632 14.94 -10.76 -47.57
N PHE A 633 14.10 -11.43 -46.79
CA PHE A 633 12.96 -12.16 -47.33
C PHE A 633 11.76 -11.23 -47.53
N ASP A 634 10.85 -11.71 -48.36
CA ASP A 634 9.58 -11.08 -48.75
C ASP A 634 8.56 -12.23 -48.66
N ILE A 635 7.80 -12.28 -47.57
CA ILE A 635 7.03 -13.47 -47.21
C ILE A 635 5.60 -13.45 -47.74
N ASP A 636 4.99 -12.28 -47.80
CA ASP A 636 3.68 -11.99 -48.40
C ASP A 636 3.75 -11.71 -49.90
N ASN A 637 4.94 -11.59 -50.48
CA ASN A 637 5.20 -11.52 -51.92
C ASN A 637 4.63 -10.25 -52.57
N ASP A 638 4.76 -9.13 -51.86
CA ASP A 638 4.36 -7.78 -52.29
C ASP A 638 5.51 -7.00 -52.95
N THR A 639 6.73 -7.58 -52.97
CA THR A 639 8.00 -7.05 -53.47
C THR A 639 8.78 -6.12 -52.53
N LEU A 640 8.27 -5.86 -51.33
CA LEU A 640 9.01 -5.25 -50.24
C LEU A 640 9.69 -6.34 -49.42
N ALA A 641 10.88 -6.07 -48.90
CA ALA A 641 11.58 -7.04 -48.05
C ALA A 641 11.31 -6.69 -46.59
N ASN A 642 11.16 -7.68 -45.72
CA ASN A 642 10.84 -7.53 -44.30
C ASN A 642 11.64 -6.41 -43.60
N GLY A 643 12.96 -6.31 -43.82
CA GLY A 643 13.80 -5.28 -43.19
C GLY A 643 13.58 -3.85 -43.71
N MET A 644 12.87 -3.67 -44.84
CA MET A 644 12.41 -2.36 -45.35
C MET A 644 11.04 -1.96 -44.80
N GLU A 645 10.33 -2.88 -44.17
CA GLU A 645 9.01 -2.69 -43.57
C GLU A 645 9.11 -2.23 -42.11
N ALA A 646 10.31 -2.32 -41.52
CA ALA A 646 10.59 -1.87 -40.17
C ALA A 646 10.12 -0.41 -39.91
N PRO A 647 9.81 -0.04 -38.65
CA PRO A 647 9.24 1.27 -38.33
C PRO A 647 10.13 2.46 -38.68
N ASP A 648 11.46 2.26 -38.71
CA ASP A 648 12.44 3.27 -39.12
C ASP A 648 12.62 3.40 -40.64
N ARG A 649 11.79 2.68 -41.41
CA ARG A 649 11.72 2.66 -42.88
C ARG A 649 10.30 3.00 -43.32
N TRP A 650 9.53 2.03 -43.83
CA TRP A 650 8.17 2.24 -44.34
C TRP A 650 7.07 1.91 -43.31
N ASP A 651 7.40 1.27 -42.19
CA ASP A 651 6.45 0.93 -41.10
C ASP A 651 5.20 0.21 -41.61
N THR A 652 5.46 -0.85 -42.37
CA THR A 652 4.46 -1.74 -42.92
C THR A 652 4.44 -3.07 -42.17
N ASN A 653 3.40 -3.87 -42.39
CA ASN A 653 3.25 -5.15 -41.74
C ASN A 653 3.82 -6.26 -42.65
N PRO A 654 4.97 -6.87 -42.29
CA PRO A 654 5.71 -7.81 -43.15
C PRO A 654 5.04 -9.16 -43.38
N VAL A 655 3.77 -9.30 -43.01
CA VAL A 655 2.97 -10.50 -43.27
C VAL A 655 1.62 -10.12 -43.85
N ASP A 656 1.47 -8.91 -44.36
CA ASP A 656 0.29 -8.31 -44.97
C ASP A 656 0.70 -7.51 -46.21
N ASP A 657 0.26 -7.95 -47.38
CA ASP A 657 0.69 -7.38 -48.66
C ASP A 657 0.15 -5.97 -48.93
N ASP A 658 -0.87 -5.53 -48.19
CA ASP A 658 -1.57 -4.24 -48.27
C ASP A 658 -1.83 -3.77 -46.84
N THR A 659 -0.87 -3.03 -46.26
CA THR A 659 -0.85 -2.69 -44.84
C THR A 659 -1.97 -1.73 -44.46
N ASP A 660 -2.22 -0.73 -45.30
CA ASP A 660 -3.13 0.36 -45.02
C ASP A 660 -4.54 0.15 -45.59
N GLY A 661 -4.71 -0.82 -46.48
CA GLY A 661 -5.98 -1.30 -47.00
C GLY A 661 -6.52 -0.48 -48.17
N ASP A 662 -5.67 0.25 -48.87
CA ASP A 662 -6.02 1.11 -50.00
C ASP A 662 -6.09 0.36 -51.36
N LEU A 663 -5.83 -0.96 -51.34
CA LEU A 663 -5.79 -1.91 -52.46
C LEU A 663 -4.47 -1.94 -53.25
N LEU A 664 -3.47 -1.17 -52.87
CA LEU A 664 -2.13 -1.22 -53.45
C LEU A 664 -1.21 -2.08 -52.56
N PRO A 665 -0.32 -2.89 -53.16
CA PRO A 665 0.68 -3.61 -52.39
C PRO A 665 1.81 -2.71 -51.93
N ASP A 666 2.30 -2.91 -50.70
CA ASP A 666 3.24 -1.99 -50.07
C ASP A 666 4.51 -1.80 -50.93
N GLY A 667 5.10 -2.90 -51.44
CA GLY A 667 6.27 -2.85 -52.31
C GLY A 667 6.05 -2.13 -53.65
N TRP A 668 4.83 -2.13 -54.19
CA TRP A 668 4.47 -1.42 -55.41
C TRP A 668 4.45 0.10 -55.16
N GLU A 669 3.86 0.53 -54.06
CA GLU A 669 3.82 1.93 -53.65
C GLU A 669 5.21 2.48 -53.37
N VAL A 670 6.03 1.74 -52.64
CA VAL A 670 7.43 2.10 -52.38
C VAL A 670 8.21 2.32 -53.67
N TYR A 671 8.04 1.42 -54.65
CA TYR A 671 8.73 1.52 -55.94
C TYR A 671 8.36 2.80 -56.69
N TYR A 672 7.07 3.10 -56.82
CA TYR A 672 6.61 4.28 -57.56
C TYR A 672 6.82 5.58 -56.78
N SER A 673 6.72 5.56 -55.45
CA SER A 673 7.11 6.67 -54.59
C SER A 673 8.59 7.03 -54.77
N GLN A 674 9.48 6.04 -54.82
CA GLN A 674 10.89 6.29 -55.11
C GLN A 674 11.08 6.87 -56.53
N LEU A 675 10.39 6.32 -57.53
CA LEU A 675 10.47 6.80 -58.91
C LEU A 675 9.93 8.24 -59.06
N ALA A 676 8.90 8.62 -58.31
CA ALA A 676 8.37 9.98 -58.26
C ALA A 676 9.41 10.99 -57.73
N PHE A 677 10.18 10.61 -56.72
CA PHE A 677 11.30 11.42 -56.23
C PHE A 677 12.46 11.50 -57.23
N GLU A 678 12.81 10.40 -57.90
CA GLU A 678 13.90 10.36 -58.87
C GLU A 678 13.60 11.19 -60.14
N THR A 679 12.34 11.20 -60.56
CA THR A 679 11.85 11.98 -61.71
C THR A 679 11.57 13.45 -61.36
N GLY A 680 11.49 13.77 -60.06
CA GLY A 680 11.25 15.12 -59.53
C GLY A 680 9.79 15.56 -59.65
N LEU A 681 8.86 14.60 -59.67
CA LEU A 681 7.42 14.84 -59.61
C LEU A 681 6.98 15.27 -58.21
N ALA A 682 7.59 14.70 -57.18
CA ALA A 682 7.41 15.09 -55.79
C ALA A 682 8.77 15.37 -55.13
N ASP A 683 8.75 16.13 -54.04
CA ASP A 683 9.93 16.37 -53.22
C ASP A 683 9.68 15.99 -51.76
N ASN A 684 10.71 15.44 -51.12
CA ASN A 684 10.63 14.90 -49.76
C ASN A 684 10.23 15.97 -48.71
N GLU A 685 10.45 17.26 -48.97
CA GLU A 685 10.00 18.32 -48.05
C GLU A 685 8.49 18.54 -48.13
N THR A 686 7.89 18.40 -49.32
CA THR A 686 6.43 18.56 -49.51
C THR A 686 5.62 17.39 -48.97
N VAL A 687 6.08 16.16 -49.21
CA VAL A 687 5.40 14.93 -48.79
C VAL A 687 5.46 14.78 -47.27
N GLY A 688 6.64 15.00 -46.66
CA GLY A 688 6.82 14.93 -45.21
C GLY A 688 6.03 15.96 -44.39
N VAL A 689 5.40 16.97 -45.02
CA VAL A 689 4.47 17.89 -44.31
C VAL A 689 3.21 17.16 -43.84
N TYR A 690 2.78 16.14 -44.58
CA TYR A 690 1.61 15.34 -44.26
C TYR A 690 1.93 14.17 -43.33
N GLY A 691 3.21 13.92 -43.07
CA GLY A 691 3.68 12.77 -42.30
C GLY A 691 3.96 11.54 -43.15
N ALA A 692 3.65 11.59 -44.45
CA ALA A 692 3.98 10.55 -45.42
C ALA A 692 5.47 10.53 -45.77
N ARG A 693 5.95 9.34 -46.13
CA ARG A 693 7.31 8.99 -46.58
C ARG A 693 7.40 8.89 -48.10
N GLY A 694 6.27 8.73 -48.77
CA GLY A 694 6.11 8.59 -50.21
C GLY A 694 4.89 9.37 -50.73
N VAL A 695 4.75 9.48 -52.04
CA VAL A 695 3.51 10.04 -52.63
C VAL A 695 2.34 9.07 -52.50
N MET A 696 2.66 7.78 -52.39
CA MET A 696 1.81 6.68 -51.99
C MET A 696 2.62 5.97 -50.89
N ASP A 697 2.38 6.32 -49.64
CA ASP A 697 3.05 5.78 -48.46
C ASP A 697 2.22 4.60 -47.95
N PRO A 698 2.75 3.36 -48.02
CA PRO A 698 2.01 2.14 -47.70
C PRO A 698 1.55 2.01 -46.24
N SER A 699 1.97 2.93 -45.37
CA SER A 699 1.51 3.00 -43.99
C SER A 699 0.31 3.95 -43.79
N MET A 700 -0.15 4.62 -44.85
CA MET A 700 -1.12 5.70 -44.79
C MET A 700 -2.09 5.63 -45.99
N PRO A 701 -3.38 5.28 -45.78
CA PRO A 701 -4.31 5.05 -46.89
C PRO A 701 -4.55 6.27 -47.80
N ASP A 702 -4.20 7.47 -47.35
CA ASP A 702 -4.38 8.76 -48.03
C ASP A 702 -3.17 9.62 -47.67
N SER A 703 -2.11 9.54 -48.49
CA SER A 703 -0.79 10.10 -48.19
C SER A 703 -0.74 11.62 -48.20
N ASP A 704 -1.61 12.26 -48.99
CA ASP A 704 -1.65 13.72 -49.14
C ASP A 704 -2.81 14.40 -48.37
N LEU A 705 -3.66 13.58 -47.75
CA LEU A 705 -4.80 13.95 -46.89
C LEU A 705 -5.87 14.77 -47.62
N ASP A 706 -6.09 14.52 -48.91
CA ASP A 706 -7.13 15.18 -49.69
C ASP A 706 -8.53 14.53 -49.57
N GLY A 707 -8.59 13.33 -48.96
CA GLY A 707 -9.79 12.56 -48.70
C GLY A 707 -10.10 11.49 -49.75
N ILE A 708 -9.19 11.23 -50.69
CA ILE A 708 -9.19 10.11 -51.63
C ILE A 708 -8.06 9.16 -51.20
N GLU A 709 -8.33 7.86 -51.14
CA GLU A 709 -7.28 6.89 -50.82
C GLU A 709 -6.33 6.72 -52.01
N ASP A 710 -5.05 6.44 -51.76
CA ASP A 710 -3.98 6.46 -52.75
C ASP A 710 -4.28 5.50 -53.94
N GLY A 711 -4.82 4.31 -53.70
CA GLY A 711 -5.31 3.39 -54.74
C GLY A 711 -6.40 3.94 -55.68
N TYR A 712 -7.17 4.94 -55.24
CA TYR A 712 -8.21 5.61 -56.03
C TYR A 712 -7.77 6.96 -56.62
N GLU A 713 -6.54 7.38 -56.37
CA GLU A 713 -5.99 8.58 -56.98
C GLU A 713 -5.61 8.40 -58.44
N ASP A 714 -5.56 9.51 -59.17
CA ASP A 714 -5.04 9.63 -60.54
C ASP A 714 -4.10 10.85 -60.60
N PRO A 715 -2.82 10.68 -60.19
CA PRO A 715 -1.86 11.77 -60.08
C PRO A 715 -1.46 12.39 -61.43
N ASP A 716 -1.36 11.58 -62.47
CA ASP A 716 -0.84 11.98 -63.78
C ASP A 716 -1.93 12.42 -64.77
N ARG A 717 -3.20 12.13 -64.46
CA ARG A 717 -4.42 12.53 -65.17
C ARG A 717 -4.42 12.05 -66.61
N ASP A 718 -4.00 10.82 -66.79
CA ASP A 718 -3.83 10.23 -68.11
C ASP A 718 -5.10 9.58 -68.67
N GLY A 719 -6.17 9.49 -67.86
CA GLY A 719 -7.48 8.94 -68.20
C GLY A 719 -8.20 9.62 -69.37
N LEU A 720 -9.46 9.23 -69.62
CA LEU A 720 -10.22 9.70 -70.78
C LEU A 720 -10.70 11.15 -70.61
N ASN A 721 -10.45 11.96 -71.63
CA ASN A 721 -10.88 13.36 -71.63
C ASN A 721 -12.40 13.53 -71.49
N ARG A 722 -12.86 13.96 -70.31
CA ARG A 722 -14.28 14.22 -69.99
C ARG A 722 -15.00 15.09 -71.01
N SER A 723 -14.35 16.15 -71.49
CA SER A 723 -14.96 17.07 -72.48
C SER A 723 -15.18 16.39 -73.84
N GLY A 724 -14.37 15.39 -74.17
CA GLY A 724 -14.55 14.50 -75.32
C GLY A 724 -15.70 13.53 -75.09
N LEU A 725 -15.74 12.88 -73.93
CA LEU A 725 -16.80 11.94 -73.54
C LEU A 725 -18.18 12.59 -73.51
N ILE A 726 -18.31 13.79 -72.93
CA ILE A 726 -19.59 14.53 -72.91
C ILE A 726 -20.03 14.86 -74.34
N LYS A 727 -19.12 15.26 -75.24
CA LYS A 727 -19.47 15.50 -76.65
C LYS A 727 -19.89 14.24 -77.39
N ARG A 728 -19.37 13.07 -76.97
CA ARG A 728 -19.65 11.77 -77.57
C ARG A 728 -21.02 11.24 -77.12
N TYR A 729 -21.24 11.13 -75.81
CA TYR A 729 -22.45 10.51 -75.23
C TYR A 729 -23.58 11.50 -74.91
N CYS A 730 -23.29 12.80 -74.79
CA CYS A 730 -24.28 13.84 -74.51
C CYS A 730 -23.99 15.16 -75.27
N PRO A 731 -24.00 15.14 -76.62
CA PRO A 731 -23.70 16.31 -77.43
C PRO A 731 -24.64 17.52 -77.14
N GLY A 732 -25.83 17.26 -76.60
CA GLY A 732 -26.81 18.26 -76.20
C GLY A 732 -26.63 18.91 -74.81
N TYR A 733 -25.67 18.47 -73.99
CA TYR A 733 -25.54 18.85 -72.56
C TYR A 733 -25.60 20.37 -72.27
N ASN A 734 -25.11 21.20 -73.20
CA ASN A 734 -25.12 22.66 -73.09
C ASN A 734 -25.72 23.38 -74.31
N ASP A 735 -26.41 22.65 -75.19
CA ASP A 735 -27.04 23.21 -76.38
C ASP A 735 -28.55 23.28 -76.23
N THR A 736 -29.09 24.48 -76.03
CA THR A 736 -30.56 24.70 -75.98
C THR A 736 -31.29 24.34 -77.29
N THR A 737 -30.56 24.02 -78.36
CA THR A 737 -31.09 23.62 -79.67
C THR A 737 -30.91 22.14 -80.00
N ASN A 738 -30.10 21.39 -79.24
CA ASN A 738 -29.95 19.94 -79.36
C ASN A 738 -30.14 19.27 -77.98
N SER A 739 -31.12 18.39 -77.84
CA SER A 739 -31.39 17.65 -76.60
C SER A 739 -30.91 16.19 -76.65
N GLU A 740 -30.07 15.82 -77.62
CA GLU A 740 -29.48 14.48 -77.70
C GLU A 740 -28.50 14.26 -76.56
N CYS A 741 -28.91 13.40 -75.62
CA CYS A 741 -28.15 13.03 -74.45
C CYS A 741 -28.50 11.61 -74.03
N ASN A 742 -27.59 10.67 -74.29
CA ASN A 742 -27.78 9.25 -74.01
C ASN A 742 -27.31 8.89 -72.59
N ILE A 743 -26.23 9.55 -72.13
CA ILE A 743 -25.72 9.46 -70.77
C ILE A 743 -25.63 10.88 -70.20
N ASP A 744 -26.50 11.21 -69.26
CA ASP A 744 -26.62 12.58 -68.74
C ASP A 744 -25.63 12.84 -67.60
N PRO A 745 -24.66 13.78 -67.75
CA PRO A 745 -23.68 14.09 -66.71
C PRO A 745 -24.28 14.68 -65.42
N ASP A 746 -25.54 15.11 -65.43
CA ASP A 746 -26.22 15.61 -64.22
C ASP A 746 -26.96 14.50 -63.47
N THR A 747 -27.07 13.31 -64.05
CA THR A 747 -27.66 12.14 -63.38
C THR A 747 -26.61 11.41 -62.53
N PRO A 748 -26.99 10.80 -61.40
CA PRO A 748 -26.04 10.05 -60.57
C PRO A 748 -25.27 8.96 -61.34
N ASP A 749 -25.94 8.25 -62.25
CA ASP A 749 -25.30 7.20 -63.06
C ASP A 749 -24.36 7.78 -64.13
N GLY A 750 -24.72 8.92 -64.73
CA GLY A 750 -23.86 9.60 -65.70
C GLY A 750 -22.66 10.29 -65.07
N GLN A 751 -22.78 10.87 -63.87
CA GLN A 751 -21.64 11.39 -63.11
C GLN A 751 -20.61 10.28 -62.89
N ARG A 752 -21.07 9.15 -62.34
CA ARG A 752 -20.22 7.96 -62.15
C ARG A 752 -19.58 7.47 -63.45
N PHE A 753 -20.30 7.45 -64.58
CA PHE A 753 -19.74 7.09 -65.88
C PHE A 753 -18.60 8.02 -66.31
N TYR A 754 -18.79 9.34 -66.20
CA TYR A 754 -17.77 10.28 -66.64
C TYR A 754 -16.60 10.38 -65.66
N ASP A 755 -16.87 10.33 -64.35
CA ASP A 755 -15.85 10.42 -63.31
C ASP A 755 -14.95 9.16 -63.33
N ASN A 756 -15.52 7.95 -63.44
CA ASN A 756 -14.75 6.70 -63.54
C ASN A 756 -13.93 6.56 -64.83
N LEU A 757 -14.28 7.28 -65.90
CA LEU A 757 -13.51 7.24 -67.15
C LEU A 757 -12.47 8.35 -67.21
N GLU A 758 -12.71 9.46 -66.51
CA GLU A 758 -11.78 10.59 -66.42
C GLU A 758 -10.61 10.26 -65.51
N ASN A 759 -10.85 9.52 -64.42
CA ASN A 759 -9.83 9.07 -63.49
C ASN A 759 -9.43 7.63 -63.82
N TYR A 760 -8.22 7.43 -64.32
CA TYR A 760 -7.63 6.09 -64.41
C TYR A 760 -6.79 5.91 -63.17
N THR A 761 -7.26 5.09 -62.22
CA THR A 761 -6.69 5.14 -60.86
C THR A 761 -5.43 4.29 -60.74
N ASN A 762 -4.59 4.61 -59.75
CA ASN A 762 -3.38 3.84 -59.42
C ASN A 762 -3.64 2.32 -59.32
N TYR A 763 -4.75 1.91 -58.70
CA TYR A 763 -5.16 0.51 -58.63
C TYR A 763 -5.47 -0.11 -60.01
N GLU A 764 -6.18 0.61 -60.88
CA GLU A 764 -6.46 0.16 -62.24
C GLU A 764 -5.16 0.05 -63.06
N GLU A 765 -4.21 0.94 -62.82
CA GLU A 765 -2.89 0.90 -63.44
C GLU A 765 -2.07 -0.30 -63.01
N MET A 766 -2.06 -0.61 -61.72
CA MET A 766 -1.44 -1.83 -61.21
C MET A 766 -2.03 -3.08 -61.88
N GLN A 767 -3.35 -3.18 -61.97
CA GLN A 767 -4.02 -4.34 -62.57
C GLN A 767 -3.66 -4.55 -64.04
N ASN A 768 -3.46 -3.46 -64.79
CA ASN A 768 -3.14 -3.49 -66.23
C ASN A 768 -1.63 -3.43 -66.52
N GLY A 769 -0.80 -3.18 -65.51
CA GLY A 769 0.66 -3.10 -65.63
C GLY A 769 1.15 -1.79 -66.28
N THR A 770 0.43 -0.68 -66.06
CA THR A 770 0.80 0.68 -66.50
C THR A 770 1.42 1.48 -65.34
N ASN A 771 1.79 2.74 -65.56
CA ASN A 771 2.65 3.50 -64.64
C ASN A 771 1.93 4.72 -64.02
N PRO A 772 1.69 4.69 -62.69
CA PRO A 772 0.86 5.68 -61.98
C PRO A 772 1.39 7.11 -61.92
N ILE A 773 2.64 7.31 -62.31
CA ILE A 773 3.28 8.61 -62.27
C ILE A 773 3.68 9.10 -63.65
N THR A 774 3.45 8.31 -64.70
CA THR A 774 3.75 8.71 -66.07
C THR A 774 2.66 8.27 -67.04
N ASN A 775 2.10 9.27 -67.70
CA ASN A 775 0.96 9.15 -68.60
C ASN A 775 1.18 8.37 -69.91
N ASP A 776 2.29 7.68 -70.12
CA ASP A 776 2.65 6.93 -71.34
C ASP A 776 3.75 5.91 -70.99
N THR A 777 3.32 4.70 -70.61
CA THR A 777 4.20 3.66 -70.07
C THR A 777 5.14 3.08 -71.13
N ASP A 778 4.69 2.91 -72.37
CA ASP A 778 5.46 2.23 -73.43
C ASP A 778 6.18 3.19 -74.40
N GLY A 779 5.90 4.48 -74.29
CA GLY A 779 6.57 5.58 -74.98
C GLY A 779 6.15 5.73 -76.43
N ASP A 780 4.93 5.32 -76.79
CA ASP A 780 4.42 5.37 -78.15
C ASP A 780 3.63 6.66 -78.52
N ASP A 781 3.61 7.62 -77.58
CA ASP A 781 2.86 8.88 -77.61
C ASP A 781 1.34 8.73 -77.35
N TRP A 782 0.85 7.57 -76.87
CA TRP A 782 -0.51 7.39 -76.35
C TRP A 782 -0.52 7.35 -74.81
N ASN A 783 -1.66 7.75 -74.23
CA ASN A 783 -1.83 7.67 -72.79
C ASN A 783 -2.38 6.31 -72.37
N ASP A 784 -1.94 5.81 -71.22
CA ASP A 784 -2.24 4.46 -70.75
C ASP A 784 -3.76 4.24 -70.56
N GLY A 785 -4.46 5.19 -69.93
CA GLY A 785 -5.91 5.11 -69.76
C GLY A 785 -6.70 4.87 -71.07
N PRO A 786 -6.56 5.72 -72.09
CA PRO A 786 -7.11 5.47 -73.43
C PRO A 786 -6.62 4.18 -74.08
N GLU A 787 -5.35 3.80 -73.92
CA GLU A 787 -4.82 2.57 -74.50
C GLU A 787 -5.50 1.33 -73.95
N VAL A 788 -5.66 1.24 -72.63
CA VAL A 788 -6.36 0.13 -71.97
C VAL A 788 -7.84 0.16 -72.32
N TYR A 789 -8.48 1.34 -72.28
CA TYR A 789 -9.91 1.46 -72.55
C TYR A 789 -10.30 0.96 -73.95
N TYR A 790 -9.53 1.34 -74.99
CA TYR A 790 -9.85 1.04 -76.39
C TYR A 790 -9.31 -0.31 -76.89
N GLN A 791 -8.69 -1.11 -76.03
CA GLN A 791 -8.37 -2.50 -76.36
C GLN A 791 -9.64 -3.29 -76.69
N ASP A 792 -9.47 -4.35 -77.48
CA ASP A 792 -10.53 -5.26 -77.90
C ASP A 792 -9.99 -6.68 -77.68
N HIS A 793 -10.22 -7.21 -76.48
CA HIS A 793 -9.56 -8.44 -75.99
C HIS A 793 -10.05 -9.71 -76.69
N ASP A 794 -11.26 -9.70 -77.25
CA ASP A 794 -11.87 -10.83 -77.94
C ASP A 794 -12.15 -10.58 -79.44
N ASP A 795 -11.63 -9.48 -79.97
CA ASP A 795 -11.69 -9.06 -81.38
C ASP A 795 -13.13 -8.94 -81.90
N ASP A 796 -14.05 -8.48 -81.06
CA ASP A 796 -15.47 -8.40 -81.37
C ASP A 796 -15.92 -7.00 -81.84
N GLY A 797 -15.01 -6.03 -81.81
CA GLY A 797 -15.22 -4.67 -82.28
C GLY A 797 -15.94 -3.77 -81.28
N MET A 798 -16.18 -4.22 -80.05
CA MET A 798 -16.44 -3.38 -78.89
C MET A 798 -15.11 -3.11 -78.14
N ALA A 799 -15.08 -2.04 -77.35
CA ALA A 799 -13.91 -1.70 -76.55
C ALA A 799 -14.04 -2.34 -75.17
N THR A 800 -12.97 -2.99 -74.70
CA THR A 800 -12.89 -3.67 -73.40
C THR A 800 -13.32 -2.77 -72.25
N GLY A 801 -12.89 -1.50 -72.22
CA GLY A 801 -13.31 -0.56 -71.17
C GLY A 801 -14.80 -0.19 -71.24
N TRP A 802 -15.40 -0.18 -72.44
CA TRP A 802 -16.84 0.03 -72.61
C TRP A 802 -17.64 -1.19 -72.14
N GLU A 803 -17.16 -2.39 -72.47
CA GLU A 803 -17.76 -3.65 -72.04
C GLU A 803 -17.74 -3.79 -70.52
N TYR A 804 -16.58 -3.54 -69.92
CA TYR A 804 -16.40 -3.58 -68.47
C TYR A 804 -17.37 -2.62 -67.75
N HIS A 805 -17.47 -1.36 -68.21
CA HIS A 805 -18.38 -0.38 -67.62
C HIS A 805 -19.85 -0.86 -67.63
N PHE A 806 -20.29 -1.42 -68.75
CA PHE A 806 -21.65 -1.93 -68.89
C PHE A 806 -21.82 -3.37 -68.40
N GLN A 807 -20.85 -3.95 -67.68
CA GLN A 807 -20.88 -5.30 -67.11
C GLN A 807 -21.10 -6.40 -68.17
N PHE A 808 -20.45 -6.24 -69.30
CA PHE A 808 -20.25 -7.26 -70.32
C PHE A 808 -18.93 -8.00 -70.04
N ASP A 809 -18.75 -9.19 -70.62
CA ASP A 809 -17.55 -10.01 -70.37
C ASP A 809 -16.55 -9.69 -71.50
N PRO A 810 -15.46 -8.93 -71.25
CA PRO A 810 -14.56 -8.47 -72.33
C PRO A 810 -13.78 -9.60 -73.04
N PHE A 811 -14.00 -10.85 -72.62
CA PHE A 811 -13.41 -12.04 -73.23
C PHE A 811 -14.47 -12.95 -73.89
N ASP A 812 -15.75 -12.55 -73.93
CA ASP A 812 -16.86 -13.28 -74.57
C ASP A 812 -17.57 -12.46 -75.67
N GLY A 813 -16.97 -12.42 -76.86
CA GLY A 813 -17.49 -11.67 -78.00
C GLY A 813 -18.81 -12.16 -78.61
N ALA A 814 -19.55 -13.01 -77.89
CA ALA A 814 -20.95 -13.30 -78.16
C ALA A 814 -21.90 -12.23 -77.60
N ASP A 815 -21.48 -11.49 -76.57
CA ASP A 815 -22.33 -10.52 -75.89
C ASP A 815 -22.63 -9.28 -76.74
N ARG A 816 -21.79 -8.94 -77.74
CA ARG A 816 -22.09 -7.92 -78.76
C ARG A 816 -23.42 -8.08 -79.48
N MET A 817 -23.93 -9.32 -79.56
CA MET A 817 -25.18 -9.68 -80.24
C MET A 817 -26.39 -9.70 -79.30
N VAL A 818 -26.20 -9.42 -78.02
CA VAL A 818 -27.26 -9.39 -77.01
C VAL A 818 -27.92 -8.00 -77.00
N ASP A 819 -29.25 -8.00 -76.86
CA ASP A 819 -30.07 -6.81 -76.60
C ASP A 819 -30.40 -6.84 -75.10
N THR A 820 -29.65 -6.06 -74.34
CA THR A 820 -29.58 -6.18 -72.88
C THR A 820 -30.73 -5.47 -72.19
N ASP A 821 -31.16 -4.32 -72.71
CA ASP A 821 -32.23 -3.50 -72.14
C ASP A 821 -33.61 -3.72 -72.80
N GLY A 822 -33.65 -4.45 -73.92
CA GLY A 822 -34.85 -4.87 -74.62
C GLY A 822 -35.46 -3.79 -75.51
N ASP A 823 -34.67 -2.80 -75.94
CA ASP A 823 -35.11 -1.73 -76.83
C ASP A 823 -35.16 -2.14 -78.32
N GLY A 824 -34.58 -3.31 -78.66
CA GLY A 824 -34.52 -3.88 -80.00
C GLY A 824 -33.19 -3.63 -80.74
N HIS A 825 -32.19 -3.04 -80.10
CA HIS A 825 -30.84 -2.85 -80.58
C HIS A 825 -29.87 -3.79 -79.82
N VAL A 826 -28.81 -4.25 -80.49
CA VAL A 826 -27.79 -5.10 -79.83
C VAL A 826 -26.66 -4.24 -79.30
N ASN A 827 -25.96 -4.71 -78.27
CA ASN A 827 -24.87 -4.01 -77.59
C ASN A 827 -23.85 -3.39 -78.58
N PHE A 828 -23.43 -4.10 -79.64
CA PHE A 828 -22.53 -3.55 -80.67
C PHE A 828 -23.07 -2.30 -81.36
N CYS A 829 -24.37 -2.30 -81.67
CA CYS A 829 -25.01 -1.17 -82.32
C CYS A 829 -25.12 0.02 -81.40
N GLU A 830 -25.26 -0.21 -80.11
CA GLU A 830 -25.29 0.82 -79.09
C GLU A 830 -23.91 1.40 -78.84
N TYR A 831 -22.88 0.57 -78.75
CA TYR A 831 -21.48 1.00 -78.71
C TYR A 831 -21.13 1.90 -79.91
N LYS A 832 -21.54 1.50 -81.12
CA LYS A 832 -21.28 2.25 -82.36
C LYS A 832 -21.95 3.63 -82.42
N TRP A 833 -23.10 3.78 -81.76
CA TRP A 833 -23.90 5.01 -81.76
C TRP A 833 -23.90 5.72 -80.41
N ASP A 834 -23.00 5.34 -79.51
CA ASP A 834 -22.80 5.97 -78.20
C ASP A 834 -24.10 6.05 -77.37
N THR A 835 -24.92 5.00 -77.43
CA THR A 835 -26.13 4.84 -76.60
C THR A 835 -25.86 3.96 -75.38
N ASN A 836 -26.71 4.07 -74.36
CA ASN A 836 -26.62 3.32 -73.12
C ASN A 836 -27.37 1.96 -73.21
N PRO A 837 -26.66 0.82 -73.27
CA PRO A 837 -27.22 -0.53 -73.47
C PRO A 837 -27.91 -1.13 -72.25
N ARG A 838 -28.01 -0.36 -71.17
CA ARG A 838 -28.74 -0.73 -69.95
C ARG A 838 -30.01 0.11 -69.79
N ASN A 839 -30.29 1.04 -70.71
CA ASN A 839 -31.37 2.00 -70.57
C ASN A 839 -32.31 2.00 -71.80
N PRO A 840 -33.51 1.40 -71.70
CA PRO A 840 -34.39 1.16 -72.85
C PRO A 840 -35.02 2.42 -73.46
N VAL A 841 -34.69 3.61 -72.95
CA VAL A 841 -35.07 4.91 -73.55
C VAL A 841 -33.91 5.63 -74.24
N SER A 842 -32.69 5.09 -74.17
CA SER A 842 -31.49 5.56 -74.84
C SER A 842 -31.17 4.62 -76.00
N TYR A 843 -31.63 4.97 -77.20
CA TYR A 843 -31.52 4.09 -78.37
C TYR A 843 -31.12 4.88 -79.62
N PRO A 844 -30.53 4.23 -80.64
CA PRO A 844 -30.11 4.89 -81.87
C PRO A 844 -31.27 5.60 -82.59
N GLY A 845 -31.03 6.84 -82.99
CA GLY A 845 -32.00 7.76 -83.59
C GLY A 845 -32.37 7.46 -85.05
N GLN A 846 -33.31 8.23 -85.59
CA GLN A 846 -33.83 8.04 -86.93
C GLN A 846 -32.82 8.47 -88.02
N GLY A 847 -31.94 7.54 -88.41
CA GLY A 847 -30.85 7.77 -89.38
C GLY A 847 -29.56 7.01 -89.05
N GLU A 848 -29.47 6.47 -87.83
CA GLU A 848 -28.32 5.76 -87.27
C GLU A 848 -28.43 4.26 -87.57
N LEU A 849 -28.10 3.90 -88.82
CA LEU A 849 -28.16 2.51 -89.27
C LEU A 849 -26.96 1.73 -88.76
N CYS A 850 -27.21 0.69 -87.99
CA CYS A 850 -26.22 -0.31 -87.60
C CYS A 850 -26.52 -1.65 -88.30
N ASP A 851 -25.48 -2.30 -88.81
CA ASP A 851 -25.51 -3.70 -89.24
C ASP A 851 -24.67 -4.48 -88.21
N PRO A 852 -25.29 -5.28 -87.32
CA PRO A 852 -24.56 -5.99 -86.28
C PRO A 852 -23.67 -7.12 -86.81
N PHE A 853 -23.72 -7.39 -88.12
CA PHE A 853 -22.88 -8.38 -88.80
C PHE A 853 -21.85 -7.75 -89.74
N SER A 854 -21.69 -6.41 -89.73
CA SER A 854 -20.67 -5.76 -90.55
C SER A 854 -19.30 -5.88 -89.91
N ASP A 855 -18.34 -6.39 -90.68
CA ASP A 855 -16.91 -6.45 -90.35
C ASP A 855 -16.31 -5.08 -89.96
#